data_AF-A0A177WN80-F1
#
_entry.id   AF-A0A177WN80-F1
#
_cell.length_a   1.000
_cell.length_b   1.000
_cell.length_c   1.000
_cell.angle_alpha   90.00
_cell.angle_beta   90.00
_cell.angle_gamma   90.00
#
_symmetry.space_group_name_H-M   'P 1'
#
loop_
_entity.id
_entity.type
_entity.pdbx_description
1 polymer ?
#
loop_
_entity_poly.entity_id
_entity_poly.type
_entity_poly.pdbx_seq_one_letter_code
_entity_poly.pdbx_strand_id
1 'polypeptide(L)'
;MVTAGPYSCFLATIGIDFGFVDGPGDVIKDPTIIVKEPVNEKILKQLSNTTYSQINVGDQLLSINGLNFYNWQIKNRNAIGGYSEASSQRQGLEYLTSRSGSHAPLPDEDSIKLKFKSRNGTIYEVDAPYMSAYRRTCWEYSSQLYKNLTGVTLSMDPHNTAAVDTNDHASSVKITDDHATSFKLDMSLRIPRNSQKQDQNSQYQDVGRLSKRDSQITFHETDILELSWAIWNPNEQNMGIIKLESFRSTLRATNVPGIPEGVLEVRKLLTTVLKDTKSVLIDVREGGGGAMGFSSGIPQLFKADFQPFKATYLMNNVTYNMFVNPPIDLETSRDAWFKTPPGSKYSVLHDLIDPKSANDYGQVYTKPMGVFTTGDCFSACEVMTGSVQSSGVGTVFDPELINFDPIDFKPMPFKKELTPDATDAFYNRMTLGHRALVLRPKLEDVLSGEHSNSQYNFIADHLDKIGQKTGQNKLKFLAEPFNIEAVLGAGNITVDIDGFTSIQLFAQDKPLTGKIALSPGHHNIQLPANSSQQDIGNSVVTIIAKNDKHELKTHRNIRTIPKLSDYINIAKPWTFAGPNQSVGIYNSPLTPSGNGWNSVNGTWVTGNGTQYASMVDTMLEAFFFAEVGSRINIEYDFSIKTEETFDFLYLYAYSNGEAESLLNTPGQPGQPDTYGVSGTKDEPNGKVQFTTKSKYFSVGFKFKSDGAVQDIGPVIKSWKISLA
;
A
#
# COMPACT_ATOMS: atom_id res chain seq x y z
N MET A 1 26.00 30.34 23.28
CA MET A 1 25.49 29.11 22.62
C MET A 1 26.64 28.54 21.80
N VAL A 2 27.17 27.38 22.19
CA VAL A 2 28.04 26.60 21.30
C VAL A 2 27.09 25.90 20.33
N THR A 3 27.05 26.33 19.08
CA THR A 3 26.27 25.64 18.04
C THR A 3 26.81 24.22 17.91
N ALA A 4 25.96 23.21 18.11
CA ALA A 4 26.31 21.82 17.83
C ALA A 4 26.72 21.71 16.34
N GLY A 5 27.83 21.02 16.06
CA GLY A 5 28.29 20.76 14.69
C GLY A 5 27.29 19.89 13.89
N PRO A 6 27.59 19.55 12.64
CA PRO A 6 26.72 18.78 11.73
C PRO A 6 26.69 17.28 12.09
N TYR A 7 26.45 16.99 13.35
CA TYR A 7 26.46 15.66 13.94
C TYR A 7 25.42 14.72 13.30
N SER A 8 24.29 15.29 12.87
CA SER A 8 23.22 14.58 12.15
C SER A 8 23.65 13.98 10.81
N CYS A 9 24.80 14.39 10.27
CA CYS A 9 25.32 13.85 9.01
C CYS A 9 26.08 12.52 9.18
N PHE A 10 26.33 12.08 10.41
CA PHE A 10 27.17 10.92 10.71
C PHE A 10 26.36 9.73 11.23
N LEU A 11 26.87 8.54 10.96
CA LEU A 11 26.39 7.25 11.44
C LEU A 11 27.59 6.50 12.03
N ALA A 12 27.45 5.94 13.22
CA ALA A 12 28.39 4.96 13.75
C ALA A 12 27.81 3.55 13.54
N THR A 13 28.62 2.58 13.15
CA THR A 13 28.19 1.18 13.07
C THR A 13 29.30 0.25 13.52
N ILE A 14 28.92 -0.87 14.12
CA ILE A 14 29.83 -1.97 14.43
C ILE A 14 29.79 -3.04 13.35
N GLY A 15 29.13 -2.81 12.22
CA GLY A 15 29.13 -3.67 11.05
C GLY A 15 28.39 -5.01 11.17
N ILE A 16 27.94 -5.43 12.36
CA ILE A 16 27.31 -6.75 12.61
C ILE A 16 25.80 -6.59 12.73
N ASP A 17 25.02 -7.39 11.98
CA ASP A 17 23.57 -7.47 12.16
C ASP A 17 23.17 -8.65 13.06
N PHE A 18 22.22 -8.42 13.96
CA PHE A 18 21.77 -9.37 14.95
C PHE A 18 20.31 -9.75 14.75
N GLY A 19 19.95 -10.97 15.12
CA GLY A 19 18.58 -11.44 15.09
C GLY A 19 18.23 -12.27 16.32
N PHE A 20 16.97 -12.22 16.71
CA PHE A 20 16.41 -13.12 17.71
C PHE A 20 16.08 -14.48 17.10
N VAL A 21 16.32 -15.55 17.85
CA VAL A 21 15.88 -16.91 17.52
C VAL A 21 15.22 -17.55 18.73
N ASP A 22 14.48 -18.64 18.47
CA ASP A 22 13.92 -19.47 19.52
C ASP A 22 15.03 -20.05 20.42
N GLY A 23 14.76 -20.13 21.72
CA GLY A 23 15.77 -20.48 22.72
C GLY A 23 15.18 -20.84 24.09
N PRO A 24 16.01 -21.38 24.99
CA PRO A 24 15.54 -21.95 26.26
C PRO A 24 15.20 -20.90 27.34
N GLY A 25 15.63 -19.65 27.15
CA GLY A 25 15.44 -18.55 28.11
C GLY A 25 14.11 -17.83 27.96
N ASP A 26 13.81 -16.95 28.92
CA ASP A 26 12.65 -16.05 28.83
C ASP A 26 12.81 -15.10 27.64
N VAL A 27 11.81 -15.02 26.79
CA VAL A 27 11.89 -14.29 25.52
C VAL A 27 12.18 -12.79 25.68
N ILE A 28 11.87 -12.20 26.84
CA ILE A 28 12.12 -10.78 27.15
C ILE A 28 13.40 -10.60 27.97
N LYS A 29 13.55 -11.34 29.06
CA LYS A 29 14.65 -11.11 30.02
C LYS A 29 15.93 -11.86 29.67
N ASP A 30 15.82 -12.91 28.86
CA ASP A 30 16.94 -13.76 28.43
C ASP A 30 16.77 -14.21 26.96
N PRO A 31 16.64 -13.26 26.01
CA PRO A 31 16.45 -13.61 24.62
C PRO A 31 17.71 -14.28 24.03
N THR A 32 17.50 -15.28 23.17
CA THR A 32 18.60 -15.84 22.38
C THR A 32 18.82 -14.99 21.14
N ILE A 33 19.97 -14.33 21.09
CA ILE A 33 20.39 -13.43 20.01
C ILE A 33 21.55 -14.07 19.28
N ILE A 34 21.52 -14.05 17.96
CA ILE A 34 22.58 -14.55 17.10
C ILE A 34 23.02 -13.51 16.09
N VAL A 35 24.21 -13.70 15.52
CA VAL A 35 24.65 -12.98 14.33
C VAL A 35 23.83 -13.47 13.14
N LYS A 36 23.08 -12.56 12.50
CA LYS A 36 22.14 -12.88 11.41
C LYS A 36 22.80 -12.76 10.03
N GLU A 37 23.48 -11.65 9.79
CA GLU A 37 24.23 -11.41 8.56
C GLU A 37 25.67 -11.07 8.92
N PRO A 38 26.64 -11.51 8.08
CA PRO A 38 28.03 -11.21 8.33
C PRO A 38 28.29 -9.71 8.19
N VAL A 39 29.37 -9.31 8.84
CA VAL A 39 29.94 -7.97 8.78
C VAL A 39 29.97 -7.42 7.36
N ASN A 40 29.63 -6.14 7.17
CA ASN A 40 29.82 -5.43 5.90
C ASN A 40 31.19 -5.78 5.28
N GLU A 41 31.23 -6.33 4.06
CA GLU A 41 32.48 -6.82 3.46
C GLU A 41 33.61 -5.79 3.42
N LYS A 42 33.28 -4.49 3.26
CA LYS A 42 34.27 -3.41 3.29
C LYS A 42 34.88 -3.27 4.69
N ILE A 43 34.07 -3.41 5.74
CA ILE A 43 34.50 -3.41 7.15
C ILE A 43 35.31 -4.67 7.46
N LEU A 44 34.83 -5.84 7.04
CA LEU A 44 35.50 -7.14 7.22
C LEU A 44 36.89 -7.15 6.58
N LYS A 45 37.05 -6.54 5.39
CA LYS A 45 38.34 -6.39 4.71
C LYS A 45 39.31 -5.49 5.48
N GLN A 46 38.82 -4.42 6.09
CA GLN A 46 39.67 -3.52 6.89
C GLN A 46 40.10 -4.16 8.22
N LEU A 47 39.29 -5.09 8.75
CA LEU A 47 39.48 -5.72 10.06
C LEU A 47 39.89 -7.20 9.97
N SER A 48 40.28 -7.68 8.79
CA SER A 48 40.52 -9.12 8.52
C SER A 48 41.63 -9.74 9.38
N ASN A 49 42.52 -8.91 9.94
CA ASN A 49 43.65 -9.33 10.77
C ASN A 49 43.41 -9.14 12.28
N THR A 50 42.19 -8.83 12.71
CA THR A 50 41.83 -8.67 14.13
C THR A 50 40.93 -9.82 14.61
N THR A 51 40.71 -9.93 15.93
CA THR A 51 39.77 -10.89 16.54
C THR A 51 38.34 -10.73 16.03
N TYR A 52 38.03 -9.59 15.41
CA TYR A 52 36.75 -9.30 14.77
C TYR A 52 36.42 -10.21 13.58
N SER A 53 37.45 -10.73 12.88
CA SER A 53 37.29 -11.73 11.81
C SER A 53 36.78 -13.11 12.29
N GLN A 54 36.72 -13.35 13.61
CA GLN A 54 36.29 -14.62 14.19
C GLN A 54 34.77 -14.77 14.30
N ILE A 55 34.01 -13.70 14.06
CA ILE A 55 32.54 -13.68 14.18
C ILE A 55 31.92 -14.35 12.96
N ASN A 56 31.06 -15.36 13.18
CA ASN A 56 30.35 -16.07 12.13
C ASN A 56 28.82 -15.93 12.29
N VAL A 57 28.11 -16.06 11.19
CA VAL A 57 26.65 -16.20 11.18
C VAL A 57 26.23 -17.39 12.05
N GLY A 58 25.25 -17.15 12.93
CA GLY A 58 24.74 -18.11 13.90
C GLY A 58 25.51 -18.18 15.22
N ASP A 59 26.58 -17.39 15.41
CA ASP A 59 27.21 -17.27 16.73
C ASP A 59 26.28 -16.51 17.68
N GLN A 60 26.13 -17.03 18.91
CA GLN A 60 25.21 -16.49 19.91
C GLN A 60 25.85 -15.35 20.69
N LEU A 61 25.19 -14.20 20.77
CA LEU A 61 25.60 -13.08 21.60
C LEU A 61 25.23 -13.37 23.07
N LEU A 62 26.24 -13.36 23.95
CA LEU A 62 26.07 -13.61 25.39
C LEU A 62 26.04 -12.32 26.22
N SER A 63 26.90 -11.35 25.90
CA SER A 63 26.96 -10.08 26.64
C SER A 63 27.57 -8.94 25.83
N ILE A 64 27.19 -7.71 26.18
CA ILE A 64 27.63 -6.44 25.61
C ILE A 64 28.20 -5.59 26.76
N ASN A 65 29.47 -5.23 26.70
CA ASN A 65 30.19 -4.53 27.77
C ASN A 65 30.00 -5.18 29.15
N GLY A 66 29.99 -6.53 29.19
CA GLY A 66 29.81 -7.33 30.40
C GLY A 66 28.36 -7.42 30.92
N LEU A 67 27.39 -6.81 30.24
CA LEU A 67 25.96 -6.91 30.55
C LEU A 67 25.27 -7.89 29.60
N ASN A 68 24.29 -8.66 30.07
CA ASN A 68 23.39 -9.36 29.14
C ASN A 68 22.57 -8.34 28.32
N PHE A 69 21.97 -8.79 27.21
CA PHE A 69 21.27 -7.90 26.30
C PHE A 69 20.16 -7.08 26.98
N TYR A 70 19.31 -7.71 27.80
CA TYR A 70 18.23 -7.03 28.49
C TYR A 70 18.74 -5.89 29.40
N ASN A 71 19.75 -6.13 30.23
CA ASN A 71 20.31 -5.10 31.10
C ASN A 71 21.04 -4.00 30.31
N TRP A 72 21.69 -4.36 29.19
CA TRP A 72 22.31 -3.39 28.30
C TRP A 72 21.25 -2.50 27.63
N GLN A 73 20.14 -3.07 27.14
CA GLN A 73 19.02 -2.34 26.54
C GLN A 73 18.38 -1.40 27.56
N ILE A 74 18.09 -1.87 28.78
CA ILE A 74 17.53 -1.02 29.85
C ILE A 74 18.45 0.17 30.16
N LYS A 75 19.76 -0.03 30.21
CA LYS A 75 20.74 1.06 30.41
C LYS A 75 20.71 2.09 29.28
N ASN A 76 20.40 1.68 28.05
CA ASN A 76 20.38 2.53 26.86
C ASN A 76 18.95 2.94 26.43
N ARG A 77 17.92 2.65 27.25
CA ARG A 77 16.50 2.76 26.87
C ARG A 77 16.11 4.16 26.39
N ASN A 78 16.69 5.20 26.97
CA ASN A 78 16.40 6.59 26.58
C ASN A 78 16.88 6.93 25.17
N ALA A 79 17.94 6.27 24.68
CA ALA A 79 18.46 6.46 23.33
C ALA A 79 17.80 5.51 22.30
N ILE A 80 17.38 4.32 22.74
CA ILE A 80 16.75 3.31 21.89
C ILE A 80 15.26 3.64 21.65
N GLY A 81 14.54 4.08 22.67
CA GLY A 81 13.09 4.22 22.62
C GLY A 81 12.35 2.88 22.59
N GLY A 82 11.19 2.85 21.93
CA GLY A 82 10.29 1.70 21.85
C GLY A 82 9.05 1.83 22.74
N TYR A 83 7.89 1.50 22.17
CA TYR A 83 6.58 1.63 22.82
C TYR A 83 6.18 0.39 23.63
N SER A 84 6.83 -0.74 23.38
CA SER A 84 6.69 -2.01 24.10
C SER A 84 8.09 -2.57 24.38
N GLU A 85 8.21 -3.56 25.28
CA GLU A 85 9.50 -4.23 25.50
C GLU A 85 10.02 -4.87 24.22
N ALA A 86 9.19 -5.57 23.45
CA ALA A 86 9.61 -6.20 22.19
C ALA A 86 10.08 -5.17 21.14
N SER A 87 9.36 -4.05 20.98
CA SER A 87 9.79 -2.96 20.08
C SER A 87 11.09 -2.31 20.55
N SER A 88 11.27 -2.16 21.87
CA SER A 88 12.49 -1.62 22.45
C SER A 88 13.67 -2.60 22.30
N GLN A 89 13.43 -3.91 22.39
CA GLN A 89 14.45 -4.93 22.14
C GLN A 89 14.91 -4.93 20.67
N ARG A 90 13.99 -4.81 19.71
CA ARG A 90 14.34 -4.75 18.30
C ARG A 90 15.14 -3.51 17.94
N GLN A 91 14.65 -2.33 18.33
CA GLN A 91 15.43 -1.09 18.21
C GLN A 91 16.74 -1.17 19.00
N GLY A 92 16.80 -1.98 20.06
CA GLY A 92 18.03 -2.26 20.79
C GLY A 92 19.07 -3.01 19.95
N LEU A 93 18.66 -4.00 19.14
CA LEU A 93 19.55 -4.66 18.18
C LEU A 93 19.98 -3.70 17.07
N GLU A 94 19.08 -2.86 16.57
CA GLU A 94 19.42 -1.83 15.58
C GLU A 94 20.40 -0.80 16.15
N TYR A 95 20.17 -0.32 17.37
CA TYR A 95 21.02 0.63 18.09
C TYR A 95 22.39 0.03 18.46
N LEU A 96 22.43 -1.28 18.71
CA LEU A 96 23.68 -2.03 18.89
C LEU A 96 24.48 -2.07 17.58
N THR A 97 23.79 -2.33 16.47
CA THR A 97 24.36 -2.46 15.13
C THR A 97 24.83 -1.11 14.57
N SER A 98 24.01 -0.07 14.72
CA SER A 98 24.22 1.24 14.13
C SER A 98 23.54 2.37 14.92
N ARG A 99 24.17 3.56 14.92
CA ARG A 99 23.69 4.78 15.61
C ARG A 99 23.79 5.96 14.68
N SER A 100 22.63 6.54 14.32
CA SER A 100 22.60 7.77 13.54
C SER A 100 22.70 8.98 14.45
N GLY A 101 23.63 9.89 14.15
CA GLY A 101 23.74 11.18 14.82
C GLY A 101 22.50 12.07 14.65
N SER A 102 21.61 11.74 13.70
CA SER A 102 20.32 12.44 13.55
C SER A 102 19.28 12.05 14.60
N HIS A 103 19.44 10.89 15.25
CA HIS A 103 18.43 10.31 16.14
C HIS A 103 18.96 10.08 17.55
N ALA A 104 20.26 9.81 17.69
CA ALA A 104 20.88 9.50 18.98
C ALA A 104 22.32 10.01 19.04
N PRO A 105 22.87 10.19 20.25
CA PRO A 105 24.30 10.36 20.42
C PRO A 105 25.07 9.17 19.81
N LEU A 106 25.97 9.48 18.87
CA LEU A 106 27.13 8.68 18.50
C LEU A 106 27.91 8.25 19.76
N PRO A 107 28.56 7.09 19.72
CA PRO A 107 29.34 6.57 20.84
C PRO A 107 30.47 7.52 21.26
N ASP A 108 30.70 7.64 22.57
CA ASP A 108 31.88 8.30 23.15
C ASP A 108 33.11 7.37 23.17
N GLU A 109 32.91 6.07 22.94
CA GLU A 109 33.94 5.03 22.93
C GLU A 109 34.26 4.59 21.49
N ASP A 110 35.52 4.26 21.20
CA ASP A 110 35.96 3.82 19.87
C ASP A 110 35.58 2.35 19.55
N SER A 111 35.15 1.57 20.55
CA SER A 111 34.78 0.16 20.38
C SER A 111 33.76 -0.29 21.41
N ILE A 112 33.13 -1.44 21.16
CA ILE A 112 32.23 -2.12 22.08
C ILE A 112 32.69 -3.57 22.30
N LYS A 113 32.69 -4.03 23.54
CA LYS A 113 33.12 -5.39 23.89
C LYS A 113 31.93 -6.35 23.79
N LEU A 114 32.07 -7.35 22.93
CA LEU A 114 31.05 -8.36 22.67
C LEU A 114 31.56 -9.74 23.07
N LYS A 115 30.73 -10.50 23.78
CA LYS A 115 31.03 -11.89 24.15
C LYS A 115 30.11 -12.82 23.37
N PHE A 116 30.70 -13.79 22.69
CA PHE A 116 29.99 -14.74 21.84
C PHE A 116 30.18 -16.18 22.31
N LYS A 117 29.22 -17.02 21.96
CA LYS A 117 29.34 -18.48 21.96
C LYS A 117 29.21 -18.96 20.53
N SER A 118 30.27 -19.57 20.00
CA SER A 118 30.25 -20.11 18.65
C SER A 118 29.28 -21.28 18.53
N ARG A 119 28.92 -21.64 17.30
CA ARG A 119 28.08 -22.83 17.03
C ARG A 119 28.64 -24.14 17.59
N ASN A 120 29.97 -24.23 17.76
CA ASN A 120 30.63 -25.39 18.36
C ASN A 120 30.76 -25.30 19.90
N GLY A 121 30.18 -24.26 20.51
CA GLY A 121 30.16 -24.04 21.96
C GLY A 121 31.38 -23.33 22.53
N THR A 122 32.31 -22.85 21.69
CA THR A 122 33.49 -22.08 22.15
C THR A 122 33.07 -20.67 22.53
N ILE A 123 33.44 -20.22 23.73
CA ILE A 123 33.17 -18.86 24.18
C ILE A 123 34.39 -17.97 23.90
N TYR A 124 34.16 -16.81 23.29
CA TYR A 124 35.22 -15.85 22.97
C TYR A 124 34.70 -14.41 23.09
N GLU A 125 35.62 -13.46 23.20
CA GLU A 125 35.33 -12.03 23.31
C GLU A 125 36.01 -11.27 22.18
N VAL A 126 35.33 -10.24 21.67
CA VAL A 126 35.79 -9.38 20.59
C VAL A 126 35.55 -7.92 20.99
N ASP A 127 36.57 -7.08 20.83
CA ASP A 127 36.40 -5.63 20.85
C ASP A 127 36.03 -5.18 19.43
N ALA A 128 34.75 -4.92 19.22
CA ALA A 128 34.20 -4.49 17.93
C ALA A 128 34.38 -2.97 17.77
N PRO A 129 35.19 -2.50 16.81
CA PRO A 129 35.38 -1.06 16.62
C PRO A 129 34.11 -0.41 16.08
N TYR A 130 33.82 0.81 16.54
CA TYR A 130 32.83 1.65 15.89
C TYR A 130 33.46 2.28 14.65
N MET A 131 32.79 2.12 13.52
CA MET A 131 33.16 2.73 12.26
C MET A 131 32.21 3.87 11.95
N SER A 132 32.77 5.00 11.52
CA SER A 132 31.98 6.16 11.12
C SER A 132 31.72 6.14 9.61
N ALA A 133 30.47 6.40 9.28
CA ALA A 133 30.01 6.73 7.94
C ALA A 133 29.37 8.12 7.98
N TYR A 134 29.38 8.83 6.86
CA TYR A 134 28.70 10.13 6.77
C TYR A 134 28.07 10.35 5.40
N ARG A 135 26.99 11.13 5.37
CA ARG A 135 26.36 11.60 4.14
C ARG A 135 27.16 12.78 3.59
N ARG A 136 27.87 12.60 2.46
CA ARG A 136 28.77 13.61 1.88
C ARG A 136 28.08 14.96 1.65
N THR A 137 26.92 14.95 0.99
CA THR A 137 26.15 16.16 0.70
C THR A 137 25.71 16.88 1.99
N CYS A 138 25.18 16.14 2.96
CA CYS A 138 24.82 16.68 4.28
C CYS A 138 26.01 17.39 4.93
N TRP A 139 27.17 16.75 4.97
CA TRP A 139 28.39 17.31 5.57
C TRP A 139 28.87 18.55 4.83
N GLU A 140 28.94 18.52 3.49
CA GLU A 140 29.40 19.66 2.69
C GLU A 140 28.54 20.90 2.92
N TYR A 141 27.20 20.77 2.87
CA TYR A 141 26.29 21.88 3.15
C TYR A 141 26.38 22.36 4.60
N SER A 142 26.32 21.43 5.55
CA SER A 142 26.22 21.78 6.96
C SER A 142 27.53 22.32 7.53
N SER A 143 28.69 21.83 7.05
CA SER A 143 30.00 22.36 7.44
C SER A 143 30.26 23.76 6.90
N GLN A 144 29.81 24.07 5.68
CA GLN A 144 29.85 25.43 5.13
C GLN A 144 28.95 26.38 5.91
N LEU A 145 27.71 25.95 6.22
CA LEU A 145 26.79 26.73 7.04
C LEU A 145 27.38 26.99 8.42
N TYR A 146 27.94 25.97 9.06
CA TYR A 146 28.61 26.08 10.36
C TYR A 146 29.74 27.10 10.32
N LYS A 147 30.61 27.03 9.31
CA LYS A 147 31.70 27.98 9.10
C LYS A 147 31.19 29.41 8.92
N ASN A 148 30.13 29.61 8.14
CA ASN A 148 29.55 30.92 7.91
C ASN A 148 28.94 31.53 9.19
N LEU A 149 28.32 30.71 10.03
CA LEU A 149 27.67 31.15 11.27
C LEU A 149 28.66 31.38 12.42
N THR A 150 29.73 30.59 12.48
CA THR A 150 30.63 30.56 13.66
C THR A 150 32.05 31.05 13.37
N GLY A 151 32.44 31.16 12.11
CA GLY A 151 33.82 31.40 11.69
C GLY A 151 34.73 30.17 11.82
N VAL A 152 34.25 29.05 12.38
CA VAL A 152 35.04 27.84 12.60
C VAL A 152 35.00 26.94 11.38
N THR A 153 36.16 26.60 10.84
CA THR A 153 36.26 25.58 9.77
C THR A 153 36.42 24.21 10.40
N LEU A 154 35.44 23.34 10.17
CA LEU A 154 35.49 21.95 10.62
C LEU A 154 36.40 21.14 9.69
N SER A 155 37.26 20.31 10.26
CA SER A 155 38.09 19.34 9.54
C SER A 155 37.59 17.93 9.83
N MET A 156 37.73 17.03 8.86
CA MET A 156 37.39 15.62 9.00
C MET A 156 38.62 14.78 8.72
N ASP A 157 38.98 13.90 9.65
CA ASP A 157 40.08 12.95 9.48
C ASP A 157 39.61 11.75 8.64
N PRO A 158 40.19 11.52 7.45
CA PRO A 158 39.77 10.44 6.55
C PRO A 158 40.23 9.04 7.00
N HIS A 159 41.08 8.90 8.02
CA HIS A 159 41.68 7.59 8.35
C HIS A 159 40.69 6.57 8.93
N ASN A 160 39.59 7.01 9.57
CA ASN A 160 38.57 6.13 10.18
C ASN A 160 37.15 6.37 9.63
N THR A 161 37.01 7.22 8.61
CA THR A 161 35.70 7.69 8.13
C THR A 161 35.48 7.25 6.68
N ALA A 162 34.54 6.32 6.45
CA ALA A 162 34.16 5.92 5.10
C ALA A 162 33.08 6.87 4.56
N ALA A 163 33.38 7.58 3.46
CA ALA A 163 32.36 8.34 2.74
C ALA A 163 31.37 7.37 2.08
N VAL A 164 30.07 7.49 2.39
CA VAL A 164 29.02 6.78 1.67
C VAL A 164 28.57 7.70 0.54
N ASP A 165 28.92 7.34 -0.70
CA ASP A 165 28.45 8.06 -1.88
C ASP A 165 26.93 7.87 -2.02
N THR A 166 26.22 8.97 -2.32
CA THR A 166 24.73 9.02 -2.33
C THR A 166 24.06 8.09 -3.34
N ASN A 167 24.83 7.41 -4.19
CA ASN A 167 24.36 6.47 -5.21
C ASN A 167 24.81 5.03 -4.96
N ASP A 168 25.55 4.75 -3.88
CA ASP A 168 26.02 3.40 -3.60
C ASP A 168 24.95 2.68 -2.77
N HIS A 169 24.16 1.82 -3.42
CA HIS A 169 23.21 0.88 -2.80
C HIS A 169 23.89 -0.18 -1.89
N ALA A 170 25.10 0.10 -1.39
CA ALA A 170 25.96 -0.82 -0.65
C ALA A 170 25.72 -0.80 0.88
N SER A 171 24.67 -0.16 1.34
CA SER A 171 24.18 -0.27 2.72
C SER A 171 22.75 -0.79 2.69
N SER A 172 22.56 -2.05 3.09
CA SER A 172 21.27 -2.61 3.50
C SER A 172 20.75 -2.03 4.81
N VAL A 173 21.32 -0.93 5.31
CA VAL A 173 20.74 -0.16 6.40
C VAL A 173 19.46 0.47 5.87
N LYS A 174 18.31 -0.17 6.14
CA LYS A 174 16.99 0.42 5.99
C LYS A 174 16.92 1.62 6.93
N ILE A 175 17.38 2.78 6.47
CA ILE A 175 17.06 4.05 7.11
C ILE A 175 15.61 4.31 6.74
N THR A 176 14.68 4.09 7.68
CA THR A 176 13.34 4.67 7.61
C THR A 176 13.49 6.19 7.65
N ASP A 177 13.70 6.80 6.48
CA ASP A 177 13.64 8.25 6.29
C ASP A 177 12.16 8.64 6.21
N ASP A 178 11.61 9.15 7.33
CA ASP A 178 10.25 9.69 7.43
C ASP A 178 10.17 11.18 7.01
N HIS A 179 11.24 11.72 6.41
CA HIS A 179 11.21 13.08 5.89
C HIS A 179 10.69 13.13 4.44
N ALA A 180 9.46 13.60 4.32
CA ALA A 180 8.95 14.22 3.11
C ALA A 180 10.01 15.16 2.50
N THR A 181 10.59 14.75 1.37
CA THR A 181 11.08 15.68 0.34
C THR A 181 10.82 15.04 -1.01
N SER A 182 10.14 15.78 -1.87
CA SER A 182 9.95 15.51 -3.29
C SER A 182 11.26 15.08 -3.96
N PHE A 183 11.30 13.87 -4.54
CA PHE A 183 12.33 13.51 -5.50
C PHE A 183 11.70 13.41 -6.89
N LYS A 184 12.03 14.41 -7.73
CA LYS A 184 12.01 14.23 -9.18
C LYS A 184 13.08 13.18 -9.51
N LEU A 185 12.65 12.01 -9.97
CA LEU A 185 13.50 11.18 -10.83
C LEU A 185 13.51 11.87 -12.20
N ASP A 186 14.69 12.28 -12.67
CA ASP A 186 14.94 12.24 -14.09
C ASP A 186 16.09 11.28 -14.39
N MET A 187 15.85 10.57 -15.47
CA MET A 187 16.34 9.29 -15.92
C MET A 187 17.64 9.49 -16.72
N SER A 188 18.65 8.66 -16.49
CA SER A 188 19.44 8.13 -17.61
C SER A 188 20.15 6.83 -17.23
N LEU A 189 19.50 5.72 -17.62
CA LEU A 189 20.12 4.42 -17.76
C LEU A 189 21.19 4.48 -18.87
N ARG A 190 22.45 4.33 -18.50
CA ARG A 190 23.48 3.78 -19.39
C ARG A 190 24.33 2.76 -18.63
N ILE A 191 23.93 1.50 -18.71
CA ILE A 191 24.84 0.36 -18.53
C ILE A 191 25.32 -0.04 -19.93
N PRO A 192 26.64 -0.17 -20.12
CA PRO A 192 27.09 -1.44 -20.68
C PRO A 192 28.40 -1.92 -20.04
N ARG A 193 28.43 -3.17 -19.56
CA ARG A 193 29.22 -4.26 -20.19
C ARG A 193 29.13 -5.61 -19.47
N ASN A 194 28.75 -6.59 -20.29
CA ASN A 194 29.25 -7.97 -20.39
C ASN A 194 28.81 -9.00 -19.34
N SER A 195 27.61 -9.53 -19.55
CA SER A 195 27.30 -10.94 -19.30
C SER A 195 27.91 -11.81 -20.40
N GLN A 196 28.87 -12.68 -20.03
CA GLN A 196 29.22 -13.83 -20.86
C GLN A 196 28.09 -14.85 -20.77
N LYS A 197 27.54 -15.18 -21.94
CA LYS A 197 26.61 -16.27 -22.19
C LYS A 197 27.18 -17.59 -21.67
N GLN A 198 26.35 -18.34 -20.94
CA GLN A 198 26.44 -19.79 -20.98
C GLN A 198 25.05 -20.34 -21.27
N ASP A 199 24.93 -20.88 -22.48
CA ASP A 199 23.74 -21.55 -23.01
C ASP A 199 23.33 -22.71 -22.10
N GLN A 200 22.04 -22.78 -21.73
CA GLN A 200 21.43 -24.01 -21.26
C GLN A 200 20.44 -24.51 -22.30
N ASN A 201 20.91 -25.47 -23.08
CA ASN A 201 20.11 -26.28 -23.98
C ASN A 201 20.43 -27.75 -23.65
N SER A 202 19.57 -28.41 -22.86
CA SER A 202 19.43 -29.88 -22.90
C SER A 202 18.15 -30.30 -22.19
N GLN A 203 17.21 -30.81 -22.99
CA GLN A 203 16.04 -31.53 -22.54
C GLN A 203 16.40 -32.94 -22.02
N TYR A 204 15.53 -33.43 -21.14
CA TYR A 204 15.16 -34.82 -20.84
C TYR A 204 15.95 -35.67 -19.82
N GLN A 205 15.17 -36.06 -18.80
CA GLN A 205 15.15 -37.24 -17.93
C GLN A 205 16.38 -37.59 -17.10
N ASP A 206 16.25 -37.40 -15.78
CA ASP A 206 16.58 -38.48 -14.86
C ASP A 206 15.58 -38.50 -13.69
N VAL A 207 15.04 -39.68 -13.45
CA VAL A 207 13.96 -39.98 -12.53
C VAL A 207 14.62 -40.51 -11.25
N GLY A 208 14.40 -39.86 -10.11
CA GLY A 208 14.84 -40.41 -8.82
C GLY A 208 16.07 -39.75 -8.19
N ARG A 209 15.98 -38.45 -7.93
CA ARG A 209 16.65 -37.79 -6.80
C ARG A 209 15.83 -36.53 -6.48
N LEU A 210 15.02 -36.58 -5.42
CA LEU A 210 14.47 -35.40 -4.76
C LEU A 210 15.68 -34.55 -4.33
N SER A 211 16.11 -33.66 -5.20
CA SER A 211 17.32 -32.86 -5.00
C SER A 211 16.94 -31.66 -4.14
N LYS A 212 17.77 -31.37 -3.15
CA LYS A 212 17.69 -30.26 -2.18
C LYS A 212 17.70 -28.84 -2.81
N ARG A 213 17.29 -28.69 -4.07
CA ARG A 213 17.18 -27.42 -4.81
C ARG A 213 15.76 -26.84 -4.89
N ASP A 214 14.72 -27.62 -4.56
CA ASP A 214 13.32 -27.21 -4.75
C ASP A 214 12.71 -26.36 -3.60
N SER A 215 13.53 -25.83 -2.68
CA SER A 215 13.01 -25.21 -1.45
C SER A 215 13.28 -23.71 -1.26
N GLN A 216 13.88 -23.02 -2.24
CA GLN A 216 13.90 -21.56 -2.28
C GLN A 216 12.51 -21.02 -2.65
N ILE A 217 11.87 -20.31 -1.72
CA ILE A 217 10.66 -19.57 -2.04
C ILE A 217 11.02 -18.43 -3.01
N THR A 218 10.53 -18.53 -4.24
CA THR A 218 10.72 -17.47 -5.23
C THR A 218 9.50 -16.56 -5.23
N PHE A 219 9.71 -15.28 -4.91
CA PHE A 219 8.67 -14.27 -4.98
C PHE A 219 8.58 -13.71 -6.40
N HIS A 220 7.34 -13.54 -6.86
CA HIS A 220 7.00 -12.92 -8.13
C HIS A 220 6.52 -11.49 -7.89
N GLU A 221 7.19 -10.54 -8.53
CA GLU A 221 6.82 -9.13 -8.49
C GLU A 221 5.47 -8.87 -9.17
N THR A 222 4.79 -7.81 -8.75
CA THR A 222 3.56 -7.31 -9.37
C THR A 222 3.75 -5.95 -10.03
N ASP A 223 2.68 -5.42 -10.64
CA ASP A 223 2.62 -4.07 -11.19
C ASP A 223 2.67 -2.98 -10.10
N ILE A 224 2.60 -3.36 -8.82
CA ILE A 224 2.77 -2.49 -7.66
C ILE A 224 4.18 -2.72 -7.10
N LEU A 225 4.92 -1.64 -6.83
CA LEU A 225 6.22 -1.69 -6.17
C LEU A 225 6.07 -2.27 -4.76
N GLU A 226 7.06 -3.03 -4.30
CA GLU A 226 7.13 -3.55 -2.93
C GLU A 226 5.96 -4.50 -2.57
N LEU A 227 5.23 -4.98 -3.58
CA LEU A 227 4.19 -6.00 -3.50
C LEU A 227 4.58 -7.18 -4.40
N SER A 228 4.82 -8.32 -3.76
CA SER A 228 5.17 -9.57 -4.44
C SER A 228 4.39 -10.75 -3.86
N TRP A 229 4.43 -11.89 -4.53
CA TRP A 229 3.68 -13.08 -4.10
C TRP A 229 4.42 -14.38 -4.37
N ALA A 230 4.06 -15.43 -3.63
CA ALA A 230 4.56 -16.78 -3.80
C ALA A 230 3.51 -17.81 -3.33
N ILE A 231 3.76 -19.09 -3.58
CA ILE A 231 2.98 -20.19 -3.00
C ILE A 231 3.94 -21.04 -2.16
N TRP A 232 3.68 -21.10 -0.86
CA TRP A 232 4.36 -21.99 0.06
C TRP A 232 3.67 -23.35 0.08
N ASN A 233 4.31 -24.36 -0.52
CA ASN A 233 3.73 -25.69 -0.65
C ASN A 233 4.65 -26.86 -0.27
N PRO A 234 5.44 -26.79 0.82
CA PRO A 234 6.04 -28.01 1.35
C PRO A 234 4.93 -28.91 1.92
N ASN A 235 5.04 -30.23 1.70
CA ASN A 235 4.11 -31.22 2.27
C ASN A 235 2.62 -30.93 2.00
N GLU A 236 2.29 -30.42 0.80
CA GLU A 236 0.90 -30.12 0.38
C GLU A 236 0.18 -29.04 1.21
N GLN A 237 0.93 -28.19 1.92
CA GLN A 237 0.39 -27.09 2.70
C GLN A 237 -0.37 -26.06 1.84
N ASN A 238 0.10 -25.80 0.62
CA ASN A 238 -0.53 -24.96 -0.40
C ASN A 238 -1.07 -23.61 0.15
N MET A 239 -0.22 -22.83 0.81
CA MET A 239 -0.53 -21.51 1.33
C MET A 239 -0.04 -20.43 0.36
N GLY A 240 -0.92 -19.53 -0.07
CA GLY A 240 -0.51 -18.33 -0.81
C GLY A 240 0.17 -17.34 0.12
N ILE A 241 1.22 -16.66 -0.35
CA ILE A 241 1.88 -15.58 0.38
C ILE A 241 1.83 -14.33 -0.49
N ILE A 242 1.34 -13.23 0.08
CA ILE A 242 1.44 -11.89 -0.48
C ILE A 242 2.38 -11.12 0.45
N LYS A 243 3.55 -10.73 -0.04
CA LYS A 243 4.53 -9.95 0.72
C LYS A 243 4.35 -8.47 0.42
N LEU A 244 4.25 -7.67 1.47
CA LEU A 244 4.19 -6.21 1.42
C LEU A 244 5.40 -5.65 2.18
N GLU A 245 6.32 -5.05 1.45
CA GLU A 245 7.48 -4.35 2.03
C GLU A 245 7.16 -2.87 2.33
N SER A 246 5.96 -2.41 1.95
CA SER A 246 5.50 -1.03 2.11
C SER A 246 4.00 -0.91 1.87
N PHE A 247 3.37 0.07 2.52
CA PHE A 247 1.96 0.40 2.30
C PHE A 247 1.76 1.62 1.38
N ARG A 248 2.79 2.09 0.68
CA ARG A 248 2.68 3.27 -0.23
C ARG A 248 1.79 3.03 -1.44
N SER A 249 1.66 1.77 -1.89
CA SER A 249 0.87 1.37 -3.07
C SER A 249 1.26 2.15 -4.32
N THR A 250 2.52 2.05 -4.75
CA THR A 250 3.05 2.81 -5.87
C THR A 250 3.06 1.97 -7.14
N LEU A 251 2.53 2.52 -8.24
CA LEU A 251 2.53 1.86 -9.55
C LEU A 251 3.96 1.75 -10.10
N ARG A 252 4.40 0.55 -10.46
CA ARG A 252 5.76 0.30 -10.97
C ARG A 252 6.05 1.02 -12.28
N ALA A 253 5.05 1.14 -13.15
CA ALA A 253 5.21 1.75 -14.46
C ALA A 253 5.40 3.28 -14.42
N THR A 254 4.74 3.96 -13.46
CA THR A 254 4.68 5.43 -13.42
C THR A 254 5.33 6.03 -12.17
N ASN A 255 5.60 5.22 -11.16
CA ASN A 255 6.07 5.64 -9.85
C ASN A 255 5.13 6.62 -9.11
N VAL A 256 3.83 6.53 -9.38
CA VAL A 256 2.78 7.36 -8.77
C VAL A 256 1.96 6.51 -7.78
N PRO A 257 1.47 7.08 -6.65
CA PRO A 257 0.53 6.40 -5.77
C PRO A 257 -0.73 5.92 -6.52
N GLY A 258 -1.12 4.67 -6.30
CA GLY A 258 -2.29 4.02 -6.88
C GLY A 258 -2.92 3.08 -5.86
N ILE A 259 -3.62 3.64 -4.87
CA ILE A 259 -4.29 2.88 -3.80
C ILE A 259 -5.36 1.93 -4.37
N PRO A 260 -6.27 2.38 -5.26
CA PRO A 260 -7.27 1.51 -5.87
C PRO A 260 -6.64 0.35 -6.66
N GLU A 261 -5.62 0.68 -7.47
CA GLU A 261 -4.87 -0.29 -8.26
C GLU A 261 -4.16 -1.31 -7.37
N GLY A 262 -3.60 -0.88 -6.22
CA GLY A 262 -3.01 -1.77 -5.23
C GLY A 262 -4.00 -2.80 -4.68
N VAL A 263 -5.19 -2.35 -4.25
CA VAL A 263 -6.23 -3.26 -3.74
C VAL A 263 -6.71 -4.22 -4.83
N LEU A 264 -6.88 -3.72 -6.07
CA LEU A 264 -7.27 -4.54 -7.21
C LEU A 264 -6.19 -5.54 -7.62
N GLU A 265 -4.90 -5.23 -7.46
CA GLU A 265 -3.82 -6.19 -7.71
C GLU A 265 -3.84 -7.32 -6.67
N VAL A 266 -4.04 -7.02 -5.39
CA VAL A 266 -4.24 -8.05 -4.35
C VAL A 266 -5.46 -8.92 -4.69
N ARG A 267 -6.58 -8.31 -5.08
CA ARG A 267 -7.79 -9.02 -5.50
C ARG A 267 -7.52 -9.93 -6.69
N LYS A 268 -6.80 -9.45 -7.71
CA LYS A 268 -6.40 -10.21 -8.89
C LYS A 268 -5.58 -11.42 -8.47
N LEU A 269 -4.60 -11.28 -7.58
CA LEU A 269 -3.83 -12.42 -7.06
C LEU A 269 -4.74 -13.46 -6.39
N LEU A 270 -5.64 -13.03 -5.50
CA LEU A 270 -6.58 -13.90 -4.78
C LEU A 270 -7.53 -14.67 -5.71
N THR A 271 -7.90 -14.08 -6.85
CA THR A 271 -8.88 -14.63 -7.79
C THR A 271 -8.26 -15.36 -8.97
N THR A 272 -6.94 -15.27 -9.15
CA THR A 272 -6.21 -15.91 -10.26
C THR A 272 -5.23 -16.96 -9.75
N VAL A 273 -4.05 -16.54 -9.30
CA VAL A 273 -2.93 -17.43 -8.96
C VAL A 273 -3.08 -18.06 -7.57
N LEU A 274 -3.76 -17.38 -6.64
CA LEU A 274 -3.96 -17.88 -5.27
C LEU A 274 -5.33 -18.50 -5.02
N LYS A 275 -6.23 -18.53 -6.01
CA LYS A 275 -7.63 -18.98 -5.83
C LYS A 275 -7.78 -20.40 -5.26
N ASP A 276 -6.84 -21.28 -5.61
CA ASP A 276 -6.85 -22.70 -5.25
C ASP A 276 -6.00 -23.01 -4.00
N THR A 277 -5.36 -22.02 -3.39
CA THR A 277 -4.61 -22.18 -2.13
C THR A 277 -5.55 -22.55 -0.98
N LYS A 278 -5.05 -23.23 0.06
CA LYS A 278 -5.82 -23.58 1.27
C LYS A 278 -5.99 -22.40 2.22
N SER A 279 -5.06 -21.46 2.17
CA SER A 279 -5.03 -20.25 2.98
C SER A 279 -4.14 -19.19 2.33
N VAL A 280 -4.25 -17.95 2.79
CA VAL A 280 -3.37 -16.85 2.37
C VAL A 280 -2.72 -16.18 3.58
N LEU A 281 -1.43 -15.91 3.48
CA LEU A 281 -0.66 -15.11 4.42
C LEU A 281 -0.32 -13.76 3.79
N ILE A 282 -0.62 -12.67 4.47
CA ILE A 282 -0.08 -11.35 4.14
C ILE A 282 1.16 -11.14 5.02
N ASP A 283 2.34 -11.20 4.42
CA ASP A 283 3.63 -10.99 5.12
C ASP A 283 4.00 -9.50 5.06
N VAL A 284 3.88 -8.83 6.22
CA VAL A 284 4.11 -7.39 6.40
C VAL A 284 5.30 -7.14 7.32
N ARG A 285 6.13 -8.15 7.57
CA ARG A 285 7.28 -8.04 8.49
C ARG A 285 8.27 -6.95 8.11
N GLU A 286 8.35 -6.66 6.82
CA GLU A 286 9.16 -5.59 6.25
C GLU A 286 8.33 -4.35 5.88
N GLY A 287 7.01 -4.44 6.01
CA GLY A 287 6.05 -3.40 5.68
C GLY A 287 5.98 -2.35 6.77
N GLY A 288 6.62 -1.20 6.52
CA GLY A 288 6.51 -0.02 7.39
C GLY A 288 5.17 0.70 7.26
N GLY A 289 5.20 2.03 7.42
CA GLY A 289 4.02 2.89 7.21
C GLY A 289 3.61 3.04 5.73
N GLY A 290 2.61 3.89 5.47
CA GLY A 290 2.14 4.18 4.12
C GLY A 290 0.70 4.66 4.07
N ALA A 291 0.01 4.32 2.98
CA ALA A 291 -1.36 4.74 2.73
C ALA A 291 -2.36 3.94 3.56
N MET A 292 -3.06 4.63 4.45
CA MET A 292 -4.11 4.07 5.31
C MET A 292 -5.29 3.48 4.52
N GLY A 293 -5.57 4.06 3.35
CA GLY A 293 -6.59 3.53 2.43
C GLY A 293 -6.20 2.17 1.85
N PHE A 294 -4.91 1.94 1.58
CA PHE A 294 -4.44 0.64 1.09
C PHE A 294 -4.47 -0.41 2.21
N SER A 295 -3.97 -0.06 3.41
CA SER A 295 -3.99 -0.98 4.56
C SER A 295 -5.41 -1.35 5.01
N SER A 296 -6.35 -0.41 4.93
CA SER A 296 -7.77 -0.65 5.27
C SER A 296 -8.56 -1.28 4.13
N GLY A 297 -8.06 -1.20 2.89
CA GLY A 297 -8.71 -1.74 1.69
C GLY A 297 -8.45 -3.22 1.44
N ILE A 298 -7.40 -3.82 2.02
CA ILE A 298 -7.10 -5.25 1.87
C ILE A 298 -8.05 -6.16 2.68
N PRO A 299 -8.38 -5.89 3.96
CA PRO A 299 -9.19 -6.79 4.79
C PRO A 299 -10.57 -7.14 4.21
N GLN A 300 -11.22 -6.22 3.50
CA GLN A 300 -12.52 -6.49 2.85
C GLN A 300 -12.48 -7.65 1.86
N LEU A 301 -11.32 -7.95 1.25
CA LEU A 301 -11.17 -9.06 0.31
C LEU A 301 -11.33 -10.43 0.99
N PHE A 302 -11.25 -10.48 2.32
CA PHE A 302 -11.36 -11.69 3.14
C PHE A 302 -12.62 -11.75 3.99
N LYS A 303 -13.27 -10.60 4.25
CA LYS A 303 -14.51 -10.52 5.02
C LYS A 303 -15.37 -9.37 4.54
N ALA A 304 -16.64 -9.66 4.31
CA ALA A 304 -17.65 -8.66 4.04
C ALA A 304 -17.89 -7.68 5.20
N ASP A 305 -18.34 -6.46 4.87
CA ASP A 305 -18.79 -5.44 5.82
C ASP A 305 -17.74 -5.15 6.92
N PHE A 306 -16.48 -5.11 6.49
CA PHE A 306 -15.33 -4.88 7.35
C PHE A 306 -15.42 -3.50 8.02
N GLN A 307 -15.19 -3.48 9.33
CA GLN A 307 -15.17 -2.23 10.10
C GLN A 307 -13.73 -1.72 10.17
N PRO A 308 -13.42 -0.54 9.59
CA PRO A 308 -12.07 -0.01 9.58
C PRO A 308 -11.59 0.40 10.98
N PHE A 309 -10.29 0.68 11.06
CA PHE A 309 -9.66 1.09 12.30
C PHE A 309 -10.20 2.43 12.81
N LYS A 310 -10.45 2.50 14.12
CA LYS A 310 -10.96 3.70 14.78
C LYS A 310 -9.89 4.41 15.60
N ALA A 311 -9.96 5.74 15.64
CA ALA A 311 -9.02 6.55 16.40
C ALA A 311 -9.69 7.76 17.06
N THR A 312 -8.91 8.44 17.89
CA THR A 312 -9.19 9.79 18.41
C THR A 312 -8.01 10.68 18.09
N TYR A 313 -8.24 11.99 17.99
CA TYR A 313 -7.18 12.98 17.81
C TYR A 313 -7.25 14.05 18.90
N LEU A 314 -6.12 14.71 19.16
CA LEU A 314 -6.04 15.82 20.11
C LEU A 314 -6.85 17.00 19.58
N MET A 315 -7.71 17.60 20.39
CA MET A 315 -8.51 18.77 20.00
C MET A 315 -7.66 20.04 20.13
N ASN A 316 -7.24 20.63 19.00
CA ASN A 316 -6.52 21.91 18.97
C ASN A 316 -6.68 22.59 17.59
N ASN A 317 -6.10 23.77 17.41
CA ASN A 317 -6.22 24.53 16.16
C ASN A 317 -5.58 23.82 14.95
N VAL A 318 -4.53 23.02 15.17
CA VAL A 318 -3.87 22.26 14.08
C VAL A 318 -4.80 21.17 13.58
N THR A 319 -5.35 20.35 14.47
CA THR A 319 -6.28 19.28 14.11
C THR A 319 -7.62 19.81 13.60
N TYR A 320 -8.06 20.98 14.06
CA TYR A 320 -9.20 21.69 13.46
C TYR A 320 -8.96 21.99 11.98
N ASN A 321 -7.81 22.60 11.67
CA ASN A 321 -7.47 22.94 10.28
C ASN A 321 -7.28 21.67 9.43
N MET A 322 -6.73 20.60 10.00
CA MET A 322 -6.52 19.33 9.29
C MET A 322 -7.79 18.51 9.08
N PHE A 323 -8.77 18.53 9.99
CA PHE A 323 -9.92 17.62 9.92
C PHE A 323 -11.25 18.32 9.64
N VAL A 324 -11.38 19.61 9.99
CA VAL A 324 -12.61 20.37 9.78
C VAL A 324 -12.53 21.26 8.55
N ASN A 325 -11.37 21.86 8.30
CA ASN A 325 -11.11 22.71 7.12
C ASN A 325 -9.99 22.20 6.18
N PRO A 326 -9.86 20.88 5.90
CA PRO A 326 -8.85 20.38 4.99
C PRO A 326 -9.16 20.66 3.51
N PRO A 327 -8.14 20.59 2.64
CA PRO A 327 -8.31 20.51 1.18
C PRO A 327 -8.78 19.12 0.70
N ILE A 328 -8.88 18.12 1.59
CA ILE A 328 -9.31 16.75 1.27
C ILE A 328 -10.46 16.40 2.22
N ASP A 329 -11.57 15.87 1.71
CA ASP A 329 -12.71 15.53 2.54
C ASP A 329 -12.41 14.37 3.50
N LEU A 330 -12.35 14.68 4.81
CA LEU A 330 -12.16 13.72 5.90
C LEU A 330 -13.45 13.65 6.75
N GLU A 331 -14.54 13.25 6.11
CA GLU A 331 -15.90 13.36 6.64
C GLU A 331 -16.03 12.77 8.05
N THR A 332 -15.52 11.55 8.28
CA THR A 332 -15.61 10.87 9.59
C THR A 332 -14.88 11.63 10.69
N SER A 333 -13.69 12.18 10.40
CA SER A 333 -12.91 12.98 11.35
C SER A 333 -13.54 14.35 11.59
N ARG A 334 -14.12 14.98 10.56
CA ARG A 334 -14.88 16.24 10.68
C ARG A 334 -16.12 16.04 11.55
N ASP A 335 -16.87 14.99 11.31
CA ASP A 335 -18.04 14.60 12.09
C ASP A 335 -17.68 14.37 13.55
N ALA A 336 -16.55 13.71 13.81
CA ALA A 336 -16.03 13.51 15.15
C ALA A 336 -15.77 14.86 15.84
N TRP A 337 -15.25 15.87 15.14
CA TRP A 337 -15.03 17.19 15.72
C TRP A 337 -16.34 17.79 16.25
N PHE A 338 -17.36 17.84 15.39
CA PHE A 338 -18.63 18.48 15.72
C PHE A 338 -19.46 17.69 16.75
N LYS A 339 -19.26 16.37 16.84
CA LYS A 339 -19.85 15.52 17.89
C LYS A 339 -19.10 15.59 19.21
N THR A 340 -17.88 16.15 19.24
CA THR A 340 -17.07 16.23 20.45
C THR A 340 -17.49 17.41 21.33
N PRO A 341 -17.76 17.20 22.64
CA PRO A 341 -18.11 18.30 23.55
C PRO A 341 -17.01 19.38 23.62
N PRO A 342 -17.37 20.68 23.62
CA PRO A 342 -16.39 21.76 23.75
C PRO A 342 -15.51 21.62 25.01
N GLY A 343 -14.21 21.87 24.86
CA GLY A 343 -13.23 21.75 25.96
C GLY A 343 -12.69 20.33 26.19
N SER A 344 -13.17 19.33 25.44
CA SER A 344 -12.59 17.98 25.47
C SER A 344 -11.13 17.98 25.00
N LYS A 345 -10.29 17.16 25.64
CA LYS A 345 -8.89 17.00 25.23
C LYS A 345 -8.75 16.22 23.92
N TYR A 346 -9.57 15.20 23.72
CA TYR A 346 -9.55 14.34 22.54
C TYR A 346 -10.94 14.32 21.88
N SER A 347 -10.97 14.05 20.58
CA SER A 347 -12.20 13.80 19.86
C SER A 347 -12.90 12.52 20.30
N VAL A 348 -14.19 12.39 19.99
CA VAL A 348 -14.89 11.11 20.07
C VAL A 348 -14.27 10.09 19.12
N LEU A 349 -14.41 8.81 19.45
CA LEU A 349 -13.92 7.71 18.62
C LEU A 349 -14.62 7.73 17.25
N HIS A 350 -13.85 7.64 16.18
CA HIS A 350 -14.35 7.65 14.80
C HIS A 350 -13.47 6.79 13.89
N ASP A 351 -14.00 6.44 12.72
CA ASP A 351 -13.27 5.67 11.71
C ASP A 351 -12.22 6.54 11.01
N LEU A 352 -10.97 6.06 10.92
CA LEU A 352 -9.89 6.76 10.22
C LEU A 352 -10.08 6.76 8.70
N ILE A 353 -10.72 5.73 8.18
CA ILE A 353 -11.10 5.58 6.79
C ILE A 353 -12.60 5.40 6.75
N ASP A 354 -13.26 6.05 5.80
CA ASP A 354 -14.69 5.88 5.61
C ASP A 354 -15.06 4.39 5.41
N PRO A 355 -16.01 3.84 6.21
CA PRO A 355 -16.38 2.43 6.12
C PRO A 355 -16.88 1.99 4.74
N LYS A 356 -17.49 2.89 3.96
CA LYS A 356 -17.94 2.56 2.60
C LYS A 356 -16.73 2.37 1.69
N SER A 357 -15.80 3.32 1.70
CA SER A 357 -14.52 3.22 0.95
C SER A 357 -13.72 1.97 1.33
N ALA A 358 -13.73 1.58 2.61
CA ALA A 358 -13.07 0.37 3.09
C ALA A 358 -13.73 -0.95 2.61
N ASN A 359 -14.87 -0.89 1.90
CA ASN A 359 -15.66 -2.04 1.45
C ASN A 359 -16.07 -1.99 -0.04
N ASP A 360 -15.57 -1.06 -0.85
CA ASP A 360 -16.01 -0.86 -2.25
C ASP A 360 -15.80 -2.08 -3.17
N TYR A 361 -14.87 -2.99 -2.86
CA TYR A 361 -14.55 -4.17 -3.69
C TYR A 361 -15.22 -5.45 -3.17
N GLY A 362 -15.38 -5.55 -1.85
CA GLY A 362 -15.98 -6.69 -1.16
C GLY A 362 -15.14 -7.96 -1.19
N GLN A 363 -15.65 -9.01 -0.56
CA GLN A 363 -14.93 -10.26 -0.33
C GLN A 363 -14.71 -11.05 -1.63
N VAL A 364 -13.54 -11.65 -1.77
CA VAL A 364 -13.20 -12.55 -2.88
C VAL A 364 -12.54 -13.86 -2.44
N TYR A 365 -12.03 -13.91 -1.21
CA TYR A 365 -11.36 -15.08 -0.67
C TYR A 365 -12.07 -15.54 0.61
N THR A 366 -12.56 -16.78 0.59
CA THR A 366 -13.39 -17.35 1.67
C THR A 366 -12.62 -18.25 2.62
N LYS A 367 -11.40 -18.63 2.25
CA LYS A 367 -10.54 -19.52 3.04
C LYS A 367 -9.76 -18.72 4.09
N PRO A 368 -9.20 -19.39 5.12
CA PRO A 368 -8.52 -18.71 6.21
C PRO A 368 -7.39 -17.81 5.73
N MET A 369 -7.23 -16.67 6.41
CA MET A 369 -6.15 -15.74 6.15
C MET A 369 -5.37 -15.42 7.43
N GLY A 370 -4.09 -15.11 7.26
CA GLY A 370 -3.24 -14.64 8.34
C GLY A 370 -2.45 -13.40 7.94
N VAL A 371 -1.99 -12.65 8.94
CA VAL A 371 -1.01 -11.58 8.75
C VAL A 371 0.25 -11.94 9.54
N PHE A 372 1.40 -11.90 8.89
CA PHE A 372 2.69 -12.11 9.54
C PHE A 372 3.37 -10.76 9.72
N THR A 373 3.52 -10.34 10.97
CA THR A 373 4.06 -9.03 11.35
C THR A 373 5.31 -9.19 12.18
N THR A 374 5.97 -8.08 12.54
CA THR A 374 7.01 -8.02 13.58
C THR A 374 6.91 -6.71 14.38
N GLY A 375 7.79 -6.52 15.37
CA GLY A 375 7.94 -5.25 16.08
C GLY A 375 8.27 -4.00 15.22
N ASP A 376 8.64 -4.17 13.95
CA ASP A 376 8.84 -3.07 12.99
C ASP A 376 7.56 -2.67 12.24
N CYS A 377 6.43 -3.28 12.58
CA CYS A 377 5.14 -2.86 12.06
C CYS A 377 4.70 -1.58 12.75
N PHE A 378 4.65 -0.48 12.00
CA PHE A 378 4.20 0.83 12.48
C PHE A 378 3.24 1.49 11.48
N SER A 379 2.39 2.40 11.97
CA SER A 379 1.51 3.23 11.13
C SER A 379 0.53 2.37 10.31
N ALA A 380 0.51 2.46 8.98
CA ALA A 380 -0.43 1.72 8.13
C ALA A 380 -0.36 0.19 8.34
N CYS A 381 0.82 -0.36 8.69
CA CYS A 381 0.97 -1.77 9.04
C CYS A 381 0.18 -2.14 10.32
N GLU A 382 0.22 -1.30 11.35
CA GLU A 382 -0.54 -1.50 12.60
C GLU A 382 -2.05 -1.40 12.34
N VAL A 383 -2.43 -0.48 11.46
CA VAL A 383 -3.83 -0.35 11.06
C VAL A 383 -4.31 -1.61 10.37
N MET A 384 -3.53 -2.22 9.47
CA MET A 384 -3.89 -3.50 8.86
C MET A 384 -3.95 -4.64 9.88
N THR A 385 -2.88 -4.83 10.65
CA THR A 385 -2.76 -5.95 11.60
C THR A 385 -3.79 -5.86 12.73
N GLY A 386 -3.95 -4.68 13.32
CA GLY A 386 -4.97 -4.40 14.33
C GLY A 386 -6.40 -4.53 13.79
N SER A 387 -6.63 -4.13 12.55
CA SER A 387 -7.91 -4.33 11.87
C SER A 387 -8.24 -5.80 11.69
N VAL A 388 -7.32 -6.61 11.14
CA VAL A 388 -7.53 -8.05 10.93
C VAL A 388 -7.87 -8.76 12.24
N GLN A 389 -7.15 -8.41 13.31
CA GLN A 389 -7.41 -8.94 14.64
C GLN A 389 -8.78 -8.52 15.19
N SER A 390 -9.03 -7.21 15.27
CA SER A 390 -10.21 -6.69 15.97
C SER A 390 -11.52 -7.07 15.29
N SER A 391 -11.49 -7.19 13.97
CA SER A 391 -12.61 -7.64 13.16
C SER A 391 -12.73 -9.16 13.07
N GLY A 392 -11.75 -9.93 13.58
CA GLY A 392 -11.72 -11.39 13.50
C GLY A 392 -11.72 -11.90 12.05
N VAL A 393 -11.12 -11.15 11.12
CA VAL A 393 -10.97 -11.53 9.71
C VAL A 393 -9.98 -12.68 9.55
N GLY A 394 -8.95 -12.72 10.40
CA GLY A 394 -7.88 -13.71 10.32
C GLY A 394 -7.02 -13.75 11.57
N THR A 395 -5.88 -14.44 11.46
CA THR A 395 -4.95 -14.66 12.57
C THR A 395 -3.71 -13.79 12.39
N VAL A 396 -3.31 -13.05 13.43
CA VAL A 396 -2.05 -12.30 13.43
C VAL A 396 -0.96 -13.17 14.05
N PHE A 397 0.13 -13.35 13.31
CA PHE A 397 1.34 -14.05 13.71
C PHE A 397 2.45 -13.02 13.85
N ASP A 398 3.20 -13.09 14.94
CA ASP A 398 4.30 -12.17 15.23
C ASP A 398 5.44 -13.00 15.78
N PRO A 399 6.69 -12.88 15.29
CA PRO A 399 7.78 -13.60 15.90
C PRO A 399 8.02 -13.23 17.35
N GLU A 400 7.59 -12.05 17.81
CA GLU A 400 7.87 -11.56 19.16
C GLU A 400 6.81 -10.59 19.69
N LEU A 401 5.88 -11.07 20.54
CA LEU A 401 5.25 -10.20 21.54
C LEU A 401 4.66 -10.96 22.75
N ILE A 402 5.20 -10.66 23.94
CA ILE A 402 4.72 -11.01 25.29
C ILE A 402 4.94 -9.72 26.10
N ASN A 403 4.02 -8.99 26.75
CA ASN A 403 2.65 -9.16 27.23
C ASN A 403 1.95 -7.77 27.21
N PHE A 404 0.65 -7.69 26.92
CA PHE A 404 -0.20 -6.61 27.47
C PHE A 404 -0.93 -7.16 28.71
N ASP A 405 -0.43 -6.78 29.89
CA ASP A 405 -1.12 -6.92 31.17
C ASP A 405 -1.98 -5.66 31.43
N PRO A 406 -3.29 -5.79 31.75
CA PRO A 406 -4.20 -4.68 32.01
C PRO A 406 -3.88 -3.80 33.25
N ILE A 407 -2.75 -4.00 33.94
CA ILE A 407 -2.38 -3.23 35.15
C ILE A 407 -1.54 -1.96 34.83
N ASP A 408 -0.83 -1.89 33.70
CA ASP A 408 0.16 -0.82 33.40
C ASP A 408 -0.32 0.31 32.47
N PHE A 409 -1.55 0.27 31.96
CA PHE A 409 -2.13 1.43 31.28
C PHE A 409 -2.59 2.49 32.29
N LYS A 410 -1.64 3.31 32.73
CA LYS A 410 -1.91 4.58 33.41
C LYS A 410 -1.46 5.75 32.53
N PRO A 411 -2.15 6.91 32.60
CA PRO A 411 -1.72 8.12 31.90
C PRO A 411 -0.27 8.47 32.27
N MET A 412 0.52 8.95 31.30
CA MET A 412 1.93 9.34 31.50
C MET A 412 2.13 10.15 32.79
N PRO A 413 2.97 9.70 33.72
CA PRO A 413 3.54 10.57 34.74
C PRO A 413 4.61 11.45 34.07
N PHE A 414 4.80 12.67 34.57
CA PHE A 414 5.84 13.66 34.18
C PHE A 414 5.50 14.78 33.17
N LYS A 415 4.22 15.16 33.03
CA LYS A 415 3.84 16.33 32.22
C LYS A 415 4.46 17.67 32.67
N LYS A 416 4.91 17.81 33.92
CA LYS A 416 5.46 19.08 34.44
C LYS A 416 6.96 19.24 34.22
N GLU A 417 7.65 18.15 33.90
CA GLU A 417 9.10 18.05 33.84
C GLU A 417 9.63 18.07 32.39
N LEU A 418 8.76 17.95 31.39
CA LEU A 418 9.11 17.79 29.98
C LEU A 418 9.36 19.09 29.20
N THR A 419 9.33 20.28 29.81
CA THR A 419 9.72 21.53 29.11
C THR A 419 10.29 22.60 30.05
N PRO A 420 11.57 22.97 29.89
CA PRO A 420 12.07 24.28 30.33
C PRO A 420 12.24 25.32 29.20
N ASP A 421 12.46 24.93 27.93
CA ASP A 421 12.87 25.87 26.87
C ASP A 421 12.19 25.67 25.50
N ALA A 422 11.95 26.77 24.80
CA ALA A 422 11.00 26.92 23.69
C ALA A 422 11.58 26.69 22.27
N THR A 423 12.43 25.69 22.07
CA THR A 423 13.03 25.42 20.74
C THR A 423 12.87 23.99 20.20
N ASP A 424 12.29 23.07 20.96
CA ASP A 424 12.18 21.67 20.52
C ASP A 424 10.76 21.31 20.06
N ALA A 425 10.67 20.64 18.90
CA ALA A 425 9.43 20.07 18.38
C ALA A 425 9.46 18.55 18.52
N PHE A 426 8.63 18.01 19.42
CA PHE A 426 8.40 16.58 19.56
C PHE A 426 7.07 16.21 18.89
N TYR A 427 7.09 15.23 17.98
CA TYR A 427 5.89 14.64 17.39
C TYR A 427 5.46 13.42 18.22
N ASN A 428 4.16 13.30 18.51
CA ASN A 428 3.62 12.06 19.05
C ASN A 428 3.61 10.99 17.94
N ARG A 429 4.40 9.92 18.09
CA ARG A 429 4.24 8.69 17.30
C ARG A 429 3.09 7.89 17.91
N MET A 430 1.99 7.73 17.18
CA MET A 430 0.93 6.77 17.56
C MET A 430 1.45 5.38 17.22
N THR A 431 1.59 4.52 18.23
CA THR A 431 2.00 3.12 18.06
C THR A 431 1.14 2.29 19.00
N LEU A 432 0.45 1.27 18.48
CA LEU A 432 -0.55 0.46 19.16
C LEU A 432 -0.18 -1.01 18.97
N GLY A 433 0.22 -1.70 20.04
CA GLY A 433 0.51 -3.12 19.95
C GLY A 433 -0.76 -3.97 19.75
N HIS A 434 -0.61 -5.10 19.05
CA HIS A 434 -1.68 -6.07 18.78
C HIS A 434 -1.43 -7.38 19.55
N ARG A 435 -2.47 -8.19 19.77
CA ARG A 435 -2.28 -9.57 20.24
C ARG A 435 -1.88 -10.44 19.05
N ALA A 436 -0.89 -11.31 19.19
CA ALA A 436 -0.48 -12.18 18.12
C ALA A 436 -0.08 -13.56 18.64
N LEU A 437 -0.09 -14.56 17.76
CA LEU A 437 0.54 -15.83 18.07
C LEU A 437 2.05 -15.71 17.88
N VAL A 438 2.81 -15.94 18.95
CA VAL A 438 4.27 -15.76 18.97
C VAL A 438 4.99 -16.88 18.21
N LEU A 439 5.87 -16.53 17.27
CA LEU A 439 6.52 -17.45 16.33
C LEU A 439 7.98 -17.08 16.04
N ARG A 440 8.94 -17.43 16.91
CA ARG A 440 10.35 -17.12 16.63
C ARG A 440 10.93 -17.98 15.50
N PRO A 441 11.84 -17.43 14.67
CA PRO A 441 12.61 -18.26 13.76
C PRO A 441 13.52 -19.17 14.59
N LYS A 442 13.74 -20.37 14.11
CA LYS A 442 14.75 -21.26 14.67
C LYS A 442 16.11 -20.90 14.09
N LEU A 443 17.18 -21.32 14.78
CA LEU A 443 18.55 -21.18 14.26
C LEU A 443 18.70 -21.78 12.84
N GLU A 444 18.01 -22.88 12.55
CA GLU A 444 17.99 -23.49 11.22
C GLU A 444 17.41 -22.58 10.13
N ASP A 445 16.43 -21.73 10.45
CA ASP A 445 15.86 -20.76 9.50
C ASP A 445 16.91 -19.70 9.09
N VAL A 446 17.82 -19.34 10.02
CA VAL A 446 18.91 -18.37 9.76
C VAL A 446 20.11 -19.03 9.08
N LEU A 447 20.47 -20.25 9.47
CA LEU A 447 21.63 -20.96 8.92
C LEU A 447 21.41 -21.52 7.51
N SER A 448 20.18 -21.96 7.21
CA SER A 448 19.87 -22.55 5.92
C SER A 448 19.50 -21.50 4.87
N GLY A 449 19.15 -20.28 5.30
CA GLY A 449 18.83 -19.09 4.51
C GLY A 449 17.62 -19.20 3.58
N GLU A 450 17.34 -20.39 3.04
CA GLU A 450 16.69 -20.51 1.75
C GLU A 450 15.97 -21.84 1.53
N HIS A 451 16.02 -22.82 2.45
CA HIS A 451 15.56 -24.19 2.15
C HIS A 451 14.56 -24.80 3.13
N SER A 452 14.27 -24.13 4.24
CA SER A 452 13.19 -24.47 5.17
C SER A 452 12.80 -23.22 5.96
N ASN A 453 11.51 -22.90 6.01
CA ASN A 453 11.00 -21.82 6.84
C ASN A 453 10.02 -22.40 7.86
N SER A 454 10.50 -22.60 9.09
CA SER A 454 9.74 -23.22 10.16
C SER A 454 8.50 -22.40 10.56
N GLN A 455 8.57 -21.07 10.40
CA GLN A 455 7.47 -20.16 10.69
C GLN A 455 6.35 -20.29 9.66
N TYR A 456 6.67 -20.29 8.36
CA TYR A 456 5.68 -20.53 7.30
C TYR A 456 5.05 -21.92 7.40
N ASN A 457 5.85 -22.95 7.74
CA ASN A 457 5.32 -24.28 7.99
C ASN A 457 4.27 -24.28 9.10
N PHE A 458 4.59 -23.66 10.24
CA PHE A 458 3.65 -23.55 11.35
C PHE A 458 2.39 -22.77 10.95
N ILE A 459 2.57 -21.61 10.29
CA ILE A 459 1.46 -20.73 9.91
C ILE A 459 0.51 -21.46 8.95
N ALA A 460 1.05 -22.14 7.94
CA ALA A 460 0.26 -22.89 6.98
C ALA A 460 -0.56 -24.00 7.66
N ASP A 461 0.07 -24.79 8.54
CA ASP A 461 -0.63 -25.84 9.31
C ASP A 461 -1.70 -25.25 10.23
N HIS A 462 -1.43 -24.10 10.85
CA HIS A 462 -2.38 -23.43 11.74
C HIS A 462 -3.61 -22.94 10.97
N LEU A 463 -3.40 -22.26 9.84
CA LEU A 463 -4.48 -21.76 9.00
C LEU A 463 -5.30 -22.90 8.38
N ASP A 464 -4.67 -23.99 7.93
CA ASP A 464 -5.39 -25.16 7.42
C ASP A 464 -6.28 -25.80 8.51
N LYS A 465 -5.78 -25.95 9.74
CA LYS A 465 -6.59 -26.42 10.89
C LYS A 465 -7.80 -25.52 11.16
N ILE A 466 -7.64 -24.19 11.04
CA ILE A 466 -8.77 -23.25 11.15
C ILE A 466 -9.78 -23.56 10.04
N GLY A 467 -9.34 -23.67 8.79
CA GLY A 467 -10.21 -23.90 7.64
C GLY A 467 -10.96 -25.23 7.70
N GLN A 468 -10.34 -26.27 8.23
CA GLN A 468 -11.00 -27.55 8.51
C GLN A 468 -12.07 -27.40 9.60
N LYS A 469 -11.76 -26.70 10.69
CA LYS A 469 -12.68 -26.49 11.84
C LYS A 469 -13.87 -25.61 11.47
N THR A 470 -13.66 -24.54 10.72
CA THR A 470 -14.71 -23.59 10.29
C THR A 470 -15.49 -24.11 9.08
N GLY A 471 -14.91 -25.06 8.33
CA GLY A 471 -15.46 -25.55 7.07
C GLY A 471 -15.13 -24.66 5.87
N GLN A 472 -14.33 -23.60 6.05
CA GLN A 472 -13.92 -22.69 4.99
C GLN A 472 -13.13 -23.39 3.86
N ASN A 473 -12.44 -24.49 4.16
CA ASN A 473 -11.72 -25.27 3.14
C ASN A 473 -12.63 -25.88 2.05
N LYS A 474 -13.94 -25.96 2.31
CA LYS A 474 -14.95 -26.46 1.37
C LYS A 474 -15.58 -25.35 0.53
N LEU A 475 -15.23 -24.09 0.80
CA LEU A 475 -15.80 -22.95 0.10
C LEU A 475 -14.97 -22.61 -1.12
N LYS A 476 -15.65 -22.33 -2.22
CA LYS A 476 -15.08 -21.68 -3.39
C LYS A 476 -16.03 -20.61 -3.88
N PHE A 477 -15.48 -19.47 -4.27
CA PHE A 477 -16.23 -18.41 -4.91
C PHE A 477 -15.33 -17.64 -5.87
N LEU A 478 -15.75 -17.51 -7.12
CA LEU A 478 -15.07 -16.73 -8.14
C LEU A 478 -16.11 -16.09 -9.07
N ALA A 479 -16.06 -14.78 -9.23
CA ALA A 479 -16.97 -14.04 -10.12
C ALA A 479 -16.25 -12.90 -10.86
N GLU A 480 -15.05 -13.13 -11.38
CA GLU A 480 -14.22 -12.08 -12.01
C GLU A 480 -14.53 -11.88 -13.51
N PRO A 481 -14.19 -10.71 -14.10
CA PRO A 481 -13.46 -9.55 -13.54
C PRO A 481 -14.31 -8.62 -12.66
N PHE A 482 -13.65 -7.74 -11.88
CA PHE A 482 -14.32 -6.71 -11.06
C PHE A 482 -15.10 -5.69 -11.90
N ASN A 483 -14.48 -5.19 -12.98
CA ASN A 483 -15.10 -4.31 -13.97
C ASN A 483 -15.62 -5.15 -15.14
N ILE A 484 -16.92 -5.06 -15.42
CA ILE A 484 -17.59 -5.82 -16.48
C ILE A 484 -18.25 -4.83 -17.43
N GLU A 485 -17.95 -4.91 -18.72
CA GLU A 485 -18.72 -4.20 -19.74
C GLU A 485 -19.87 -5.09 -20.22
N ALA A 486 -21.07 -4.52 -20.31
CA ALA A 486 -22.27 -5.25 -20.71
C ALA A 486 -23.20 -4.38 -21.54
N VAL A 487 -24.01 -5.00 -22.40
CA VAL A 487 -24.97 -4.28 -23.25
C VAL A 487 -26.26 -4.00 -22.46
N LEU A 488 -26.92 -2.89 -22.76
CA LEU A 488 -28.19 -2.52 -22.12
C LEU A 488 -29.22 -3.65 -22.26
N GLY A 489 -29.76 -4.12 -21.13
CA GLY A 489 -30.71 -5.23 -21.08
C GLY A 489 -30.12 -6.61 -21.41
N ALA A 490 -28.80 -6.71 -21.60
CA ALA A 490 -28.11 -7.96 -21.92
C ALA A 490 -26.73 -8.00 -21.25
N GLY A 491 -26.64 -8.67 -20.09
CA GLY A 491 -25.39 -8.84 -19.38
C GLY A 491 -25.52 -9.88 -18.28
N ASN A 492 -24.58 -10.82 -18.23
CA ASN A 492 -24.52 -11.85 -17.22
C ASN A 492 -23.17 -11.82 -16.50
N ILE A 493 -23.18 -12.06 -15.19
CA ILE A 493 -21.99 -12.35 -14.40
C ILE A 493 -21.88 -13.87 -14.29
N THR A 494 -20.75 -14.40 -14.74
CA THR A 494 -20.40 -15.81 -14.51
C THR A 494 -19.86 -15.97 -13.10
N VAL A 495 -20.42 -16.91 -12.34
CA VAL A 495 -20.02 -17.22 -10.97
C VAL A 495 -19.68 -18.70 -10.87
N ASP A 496 -18.44 -19.01 -10.49
CA ASP A 496 -18.00 -20.35 -10.07
C ASP A 496 -18.06 -20.43 -8.54
N ILE A 497 -18.92 -21.30 -8.01
CA ILE A 497 -19.25 -21.34 -6.58
C ILE A 497 -19.38 -22.77 -6.06
N ASP A 498 -18.88 -23.01 -4.85
CA ASP A 498 -19.02 -24.29 -4.12
C ASP A 498 -19.12 -24.04 -2.61
N GLY A 499 -19.79 -24.95 -1.91
CA GLY A 499 -19.97 -24.91 -0.46
C GLY A 499 -21.04 -23.92 0.04
N PHE A 500 -21.74 -23.20 -0.84
CA PHE A 500 -22.87 -22.33 -0.50
C PHE A 500 -24.21 -22.97 -0.84
N THR A 501 -25.28 -22.58 -0.15
CA THR A 501 -26.65 -23.10 -0.35
C THR A 501 -27.55 -22.13 -1.12
N SER A 502 -27.14 -20.87 -1.21
CA SER A 502 -27.90 -19.85 -1.94
C SER A 502 -27.03 -18.71 -2.42
N ILE A 503 -27.47 -18.07 -3.50
CA ILE A 503 -26.88 -16.86 -4.08
C ILE A 503 -27.96 -15.89 -4.50
N GLN A 504 -27.69 -14.59 -4.40
CA GLN A 504 -28.60 -13.53 -4.79
C GLN A 504 -27.84 -12.28 -5.24
N LEU A 505 -28.38 -11.60 -6.24
CA LEU A 505 -27.84 -10.36 -6.79
C LEU A 505 -28.67 -9.15 -6.32
N PHE A 506 -27.99 -8.05 -6.01
CA PHE A 506 -28.57 -6.79 -5.55
C PHE A 506 -28.01 -5.60 -6.34
N ALA A 507 -28.81 -4.55 -6.49
CA ALA A 507 -28.38 -3.22 -6.91
C ALA A 507 -28.95 -2.17 -5.96
N GLN A 508 -28.10 -1.28 -5.44
CA GLN A 508 -28.50 -0.28 -4.44
C GLN A 508 -29.32 -0.90 -3.27
N ASP A 509 -28.82 -2.02 -2.74
CA ASP A 509 -29.44 -2.82 -1.66
C ASP A 509 -30.84 -3.41 -1.97
N LYS A 510 -31.31 -3.29 -3.22
CA LYS A 510 -32.55 -3.91 -3.68
C LYS A 510 -32.24 -5.22 -4.42
N PRO A 511 -32.95 -6.32 -4.12
CA PRO A 511 -32.81 -7.56 -4.87
C PRO A 511 -33.09 -7.36 -6.37
N LEU A 512 -32.12 -7.73 -7.21
CA LEU A 512 -32.31 -7.85 -8.66
C LEU A 512 -32.86 -9.23 -9.04
N THR A 513 -32.46 -10.25 -8.29
CA THR A 513 -32.92 -11.63 -8.48
C THR A 513 -33.64 -12.12 -7.24
N GLY A 514 -34.50 -13.13 -7.43
CA GLY A 514 -34.89 -14.01 -6.33
C GLY A 514 -33.67 -14.74 -5.75
N LYS A 515 -33.85 -15.32 -4.56
CA LYS A 515 -32.84 -16.20 -3.96
C LYS A 515 -32.73 -17.48 -4.79
N ILE A 516 -31.56 -17.74 -5.36
CA ILE A 516 -31.29 -18.93 -6.16
C ILE A 516 -30.76 -20.01 -5.20
N ALA A 517 -31.43 -21.17 -5.16
CA ALA A 517 -30.99 -22.31 -4.36
C ALA A 517 -29.83 -23.05 -5.07
N LEU A 518 -28.81 -23.43 -4.31
CA LEU A 518 -27.63 -24.12 -4.78
C LEU A 518 -27.60 -25.55 -4.25
N SER A 519 -27.20 -26.48 -5.11
CA SER A 519 -26.97 -27.88 -4.72
C SER A 519 -25.50 -28.07 -4.30
N PRO A 520 -25.11 -29.15 -3.63
CA PRO A 520 -23.68 -29.42 -3.35
C PRO A 520 -22.86 -29.67 -4.63
N GLY A 521 -21.62 -29.17 -4.70
CA GLY A 521 -20.69 -29.31 -5.83
C GLY A 521 -20.37 -27.98 -6.52
N HIS A 522 -19.38 -27.96 -7.42
CA HIS A 522 -19.02 -26.78 -8.20
C HIS A 522 -20.12 -26.38 -9.20
N HIS A 523 -20.60 -25.14 -9.11
CA HIS A 523 -21.59 -24.57 -10.02
C HIS A 523 -21.01 -23.41 -10.83
N ASN A 524 -21.22 -23.44 -12.14
CA ASN A 524 -21.04 -22.28 -13.00
C ASN A 524 -22.42 -21.66 -13.28
N ILE A 525 -22.70 -20.52 -12.65
CA ILE A 525 -24.01 -19.86 -12.66
C ILE A 525 -23.90 -18.54 -13.41
N GLN A 526 -24.94 -18.19 -14.15
CA GLN A 526 -25.08 -16.89 -14.81
C GLN A 526 -26.08 -16.04 -14.03
N LEU A 527 -25.64 -14.89 -13.52
CA LEU A 527 -26.49 -13.91 -12.84
C LEU A 527 -26.79 -12.74 -13.79
N PRO A 528 -28.06 -12.37 -14.03
CA PRO A 528 -28.41 -11.29 -14.95
C PRO A 528 -28.12 -9.92 -14.33
N ALA A 529 -26.95 -9.35 -14.64
CA ALA A 529 -26.49 -8.09 -14.05
C ALA A 529 -27.27 -6.87 -14.52
N ASN A 530 -27.76 -6.90 -15.76
CA ASN A 530 -28.32 -5.73 -16.46
C ASN A 530 -29.80 -5.86 -16.83
N SER A 531 -30.52 -6.86 -16.30
CA SER A 531 -31.89 -7.14 -16.73
C SER A 531 -32.92 -6.08 -16.33
N SER A 532 -32.59 -5.17 -15.42
CA SER A 532 -33.52 -4.14 -14.88
C SER A 532 -33.09 -2.70 -15.13
N GLN A 533 -31.93 -2.46 -15.75
CA GLN A 533 -31.48 -1.09 -16.07
C GLN A 533 -32.24 -0.54 -17.28
N GLN A 534 -32.70 0.71 -17.16
CA GLN A 534 -33.36 1.44 -18.25
C GLN A 534 -32.39 2.35 -19.02
N ASP A 535 -31.31 2.78 -18.38
CA ASP A 535 -30.31 3.68 -18.93
C ASP A 535 -28.91 3.05 -18.92
N ILE A 536 -28.02 3.58 -19.74
CA ILE A 536 -26.60 3.20 -19.82
C ILE A 536 -25.78 4.01 -18.79
N GLY A 537 -24.61 3.49 -18.40
CA GLY A 537 -23.77 4.09 -17.36
C GLY A 537 -23.04 3.07 -16.51
N ASN A 538 -22.33 3.54 -15.48
CA ASN A 538 -21.73 2.65 -14.48
C ASN A 538 -22.71 2.35 -13.34
N SER A 539 -22.69 1.11 -12.88
CA SER A 539 -23.46 0.68 -11.72
C SER A 539 -22.70 -0.35 -10.90
N VAL A 540 -22.87 -0.30 -9.58
CA VAL A 540 -22.31 -1.32 -8.70
C VAL A 540 -23.42 -2.32 -8.35
N VAL A 541 -23.14 -3.59 -8.59
CA VAL A 541 -24.00 -4.70 -8.15
C VAL A 541 -23.31 -5.48 -7.04
N THR A 542 -24.10 -6.00 -6.12
CA THR A 542 -23.64 -6.77 -4.97
C THR A 542 -24.12 -8.21 -5.10
N ILE A 543 -23.20 -9.16 -5.00
CA ILE A 543 -23.50 -10.59 -4.97
C ILE A 543 -23.37 -11.07 -3.54
N ILE A 544 -24.43 -11.70 -3.03
CA ILE A 544 -24.43 -12.31 -1.70
C ILE A 544 -24.64 -13.81 -1.83
N ALA A 545 -23.72 -14.60 -1.27
CA ALA A 545 -23.81 -16.06 -1.20
C ALA A 545 -23.83 -16.52 0.26
N LYS A 546 -24.70 -17.47 0.61
CA LYS A 546 -24.90 -17.93 2.00
C LYS A 546 -25.02 -19.45 2.15
N ASN A 547 -24.50 -19.95 3.27
CA ASN A 547 -24.88 -21.23 3.88
C ASN A 547 -25.15 -21.02 5.38
N ASP A 548 -25.36 -22.09 6.13
CA ASP A 548 -25.71 -22.03 7.57
C ASP A 548 -24.61 -21.42 8.45
N LYS A 549 -23.37 -21.32 7.97
CA LYS A 549 -22.19 -20.88 8.73
C LYS A 549 -21.49 -19.66 8.14
N HIS A 550 -21.65 -19.42 6.84
CA HIS A 550 -20.83 -18.51 6.05
C HIS A 550 -21.70 -17.64 5.16
N GLU A 551 -21.35 -16.36 5.13
CA GLU A 551 -21.91 -15.36 4.23
C GLU A 551 -20.76 -14.67 3.52
N LEU A 552 -20.83 -14.62 2.19
CA LEU A 552 -19.94 -13.85 1.34
C LEU A 552 -20.74 -12.72 0.70
N LYS A 553 -20.15 -11.52 0.68
CA LYS A 553 -20.67 -10.34 -0.02
C LYS A 553 -19.55 -9.70 -0.82
N THR A 554 -19.79 -9.52 -2.12
CA THR A 554 -18.79 -9.01 -3.07
C THR A 554 -19.43 -8.04 -4.06
N HIS A 555 -18.64 -7.16 -4.66
CA HIS A 555 -19.14 -6.11 -5.55
C HIS A 555 -18.59 -6.25 -6.97
N ARG A 556 -19.37 -5.85 -7.97
CA ARG A 556 -18.93 -5.71 -9.37
C ARG A 556 -19.36 -4.37 -9.91
N ASN A 557 -18.44 -3.72 -10.63
CA ASN A 557 -18.72 -2.52 -11.38
C ASN A 557 -19.13 -2.92 -12.79
N ILE A 558 -20.37 -2.60 -13.17
CA ILE A 558 -20.94 -2.89 -14.47
C ILE A 558 -20.98 -1.59 -15.27
N ARG A 559 -20.21 -1.56 -16.36
CA ARG A 559 -20.26 -0.53 -17.39
C ARG A 559 -21.28 -0.95 -18.44
N THR A 560 -22.44 -0.34 -18.43
CA THR A 560 -23.52 -0.65 -19.37
C THR A 560 -23.40 0.24 -20.61
N ILE A 561 -23.27 -0.36 -21.79
CA ILE A 561 -23.21 0.32 -23.09
C ILE A 561 -24.50 0.12 -23.91
N PRO A 562 -24.78 0.93 -24.93
CA PRO A 562 -26.01 0.82 -25.72
C PRO A 562 -26.10 -0.48 -26.51
N LYS A 563 -27.33 -0.87 -26.87
CA LYS A 563 -27.54 -1.83 -27.97
C LYS A 563 -27.16 -1.15 -29.28
N LEU A 564 -26.72 -1.92 -30.28
CA LEU A 564 -26.39 -1.38 -31.61
C LEU A 564 -27.53 -0.58 -32.25
N SER A 565 -28.79 -0.93 -31.96
CA SER A 565 -29.98 -0.19 -32.41
C SER A 565 -30.11 1.21 -31.82
N ASP A 566 -29.50 1.44 -30.66
CA ASP A 566 -29.64 2.65 -29.87
C ASP A 566 -28.47 3.61 -30.14
N TYR A 567 -27.50 3.26 -31.00
CA TYR A 567 -26.44 4.19 -31.38
C TYR A 567 -27.02 5.33 -32.24
N ILE A 568 -26.57 6.56 -31.97
CA ILE A 568 -27.04 7.75 -32.67
C ILE A 568 -26.48 7.77 -34.09
N ASN A 569 -27.35 7.74 -35.09
CA ASN A 569 -26.96 7.90 -36.48
C ASN A 569 -26.70 9.39 -36.79
N ILE A 570 -25.44 9.74 -37.01
CA ILE A 570 -25.01 11.13 -37.23
C ILE A 570 -25.15 11.62 -38.69
N ALA A 571 -25.83 10.85 -39.55
CA ALA A 571 -26.31 11.36 -40.83
C ALA A 571 -27.19 12.62 -40.67
N LYS A 572 -27.76 12.81 -39.47
CA LYS A 572 -28.32 14.08 -39.01
C LYS A 572 -27.46 14.63 -37.86
N PRO A 573 -27.22 15.95 -37.80
CA PRO A 573 -26.56 16.55 -36.64
C PRO A 573 -27.29 16.19 -35.34
N TRP A 574 -26.51 15.87 -34.32
CA TRP A 574 -27.00 15.55 -32.98
C TRP A 574 -26.57 16.63 -32.00
N THR A 575 -27.47 17.03 -31.10
CA THR A 575 -27.19 17.97 -30.01
C THR A 575 -27.50 17.28 -28.69
N PHE A 576 -26.61 17.42 -27.73
CA PHE A 576 -26.79 16.87 -26.40
C PHE A 576 -27.98 17.50 -25.68
N ALA A 577 -28.87 16.65 -25.18
CA ALA A 577 -30.06 17.04 -24.42
C ALA A 577 -30.12 16.39 -23.02
N GLY A 578 -29.14 15.55 -22.67
CA GLY A 578 -29.10 14.77 -21.44
C GLY A 578 -28.91 13.25 -21.68
N PRO A 579 -28.67 12.47 -20.61
CA PRO A 579 -28.59 11.01 -20.65
C PRO A 579 -29.86 10.35 -21.20
N ASN A 580 -29.67 9.23 -21.90
CA ASN A 580 -30.71 8.37 -22.48
C ASN A 580 -30.08 7.01 -22.85
N GLN A 581 -30.76 6.18 -23.66
CA GLN A 581 -30.22 4.86 -24.06
C GLN A 581 -28.91 4.92 -24.89
N SER A 582 -28.56 6.09 -25.43
CA SER A 582 -27.36 6.34 -26.25
C SER A 582 -26.33 7.22 -25.56
N VAL A 583 -26.64 7.79 -24.39
CA VAL A 583 -25.79 8.76 -23.67
C VAL A 583 -25.80 8.45 -22.18
N GLY A 584 -24.63 8.21 -21.60
CA GLY A 584 -24.47 7.69 -20.24
C GLY A 584 -23.53 8.50 -19.39
N ILE A 585 -23.69 8.34 -18.07
CA ILE A 585 -22.75 8.85 -17.07
C ILE A 585 -22.03 7.65 -16.45
N TYR A 586 -20.71 7.66 -16.56
CA TYR A 586 -19.82 6.59 -16.14
C TYR A 586 -18.92 7.10 -15.03
N ASN A 587 -19.41 7.02 -13.81
CA ASN A 587 -18.66 7.33 -12.60
C ASN A 587 -17.73 6.18 -12.24
N SER A 588 -16.50 6.46 -11.84
CA SER A 588 -15.65 5.49 -11.14
C SER A 588 -16.40 4.93 -9.92
N PRO A 589 -16.13 3.69 -9.48
CA PRO A 589 -16.67 3.15 -8.24
C PRO A 589 -16.48 4.06 -7.02
N LEU A 590 -15.42 4.89 -7.03
CA LEU A 590 -15.06 5.83 -5.97
C LEU A 590 -15.77 7.19 -6.09
N THR A 591 -16.49 7.45 -7.19
CA THR A 591 -17.18 8.72 -7.42
C THR A 591 -18.67 8.53 -7.16
N PRO A 592 -19.20 9.06 -6.04
CA PRO A 592 -20.65 9.04 -5.78
C PRO A 592 -21.41 9.68 -6.93
N SER A 593 -22.62 9.19 -7.21
CA SER A 593 -23.42 9.67 -8.35
C SER A 593 -23.68 11.18 -8.30
N GLY A 594 -23.89 11.75 -7.11
CA GLY A 594 -24.07 13.18 -6.90
C GLY A 594 -22.80 14.03 -7.09
N ASN A 595 -21.63 13.41 -7.14
CA ASN A 595 -20.35 14.09 -7.30
C ASN A 595 -19.82 14.04 -8.74
N GLY A 596 -20.35 13.13 -9.57
CA GLY A 596 -20.05 13.04 -11.00
C GLY A 596 -20.76 14.12 -11.83
N TRP A 597 -20.95 13.87 -13.12
CA TRP A 597 -21.74 14.74 -13.99
C TRP A 597 -23.22 14.79 -13.57
N ASN A 598 -23.77 16.01 -13.41
CA ASN A 598 -25.16 16.28 -13.07
C ASN A 598 -25.72 17.43 -13.91
N SER A 599 -27.06 17.49 -14.05
CA SER A 599 -27.72 18.63 -14.66
C SER A 599 -28.14 19.65 -13.60
N VAL A 600 -27.69 20.89 -13.74
CA VAL A 600 -28.04 22.01 -12.86
C VAL A 600 -28.43 23.20 -13.72
N ASN A 601 -29.66 23.68 -13.59
CA ASN A 601 -30.19 24.84 -14.34
C ASN A 601 -30.03 24.73 -15.89
N GLY A 602 -30.09 23.52 -16.43
CA GLY A 602 -29.98 23.28 -17.88
C GLY A 602 -28.54 23.20 -18.42
N THR A 603 -27.52 23.37 -17.57
CA THR A 603 -26.13 23.04 -17.89
C THR A 603 -25.73 21.73 -17.23
N TRP A 604 -24.61 21.16 -17.70
CA TRP A 604 -24.04 19.93 -17.14
C TRP A 604 -22.78 20.26 -16.38
N VAL A 605 -22.76 19.93 -15.10
CA VAL A 605 -21.70 20.31 -14.16
C VAL A 605 -21.20 19.06 -13.43
N THR A 606 -19.97 19.09 -12.93
CA THR A 606 -19.53 18.09 -11.96
C THR A 606 -19.97 18.48 -10.55
N GLY A 607 -20.45 17.52 -9.76
CA GLY A 607 -20.98 17.79 -8.43
C GLY A 607 -22.30 18.58 -8.49
N ASN A 608 -22.41 19.60 -7.64
CA ASN A 608 -23.62 20.42 -7.49
C ASN A 608 -23.54 21.77 -8.24
N GLY A 609 -22.47 22.03 -9.00
CA GLY A 609 -22.24 23.29 -9.70
C GLY A 609 -21.80 24.48 -8.82
N THR A 610 -21.56 24.25 -7.52
CA THR A 610 -20.91 25.20 -6.61
C THR A 610 -19.48 24.77 -6.31
N GLN A 611 -19.30 23.48 -6.03
CA GLN A 611 -18.00 22.86 -5.81
C GLN A 611 -18.05 21.39 -6.22
N TYR A 612 -16.99 20.87 -6.85
CA TYR A 612 -16.83 19.43 -7.07
C TYR A 612 -16.18 18.77 -5.84
N ALA A 613 -16.40 17.47 -5.67
CA ALA A 613 -15.80 16.70 -4.58
C ALA A 613 -14.36 16.27 -4.91
N SER A 614 -13.57 15.92 -3.90
CA SER A 614 -12.24 15.34 -4.11
C SER A 614 -12.33 13.99 -4.84
N MET A 615 -11.27 13.61 -5.56
CA MET A 615 -11.13 12.28 -6.17
C MET A 615 -12.26 11.91 -7.15
N VAL A 616 -12.83 12.90 -7.85
CA VAL A 616 -13.86 12.66 -8.86
C VAL A 616 -13.21 12.07 -10.12
N ASP A 617 -13.68 10.92 -10.58
CA ASP A 617 -13.41 10.36 -11.90
C ASP A 617 -14.76 10.00 -12.54
N THR A 618 -15.18 10.82 -13.50
CA THR A 618 -16.49 10.72 -14.14
C THR A 618 -16.42 11.01 -15.63
N MET A 619 -17.21 10.30 -16.42
CA MET A 619 -17.27 10.45 -17.87
C MET A 619 -18.72 10.59 -18.33
N LEU A 620 -19.02 11.64 -19.09
CA LEU A 620 -20.27 11.82 -19.82
C LEU A 620 -20.03 11.45 -21.28
N GLU A 621 -20.64 10.36 -21.75
CA GLU A 621 -20.28 9.73 -23.02
C GLU A 621 -21.50 9.39 -23.86
N ALA A 622 -21.42 9.73 -25.15
CA ALA A 622 -22.45 9.49 -26.15
C ALA A 622 -21.93 8.55 -27.24
N PHE A 623 -22.82 7.69 -27.75
CA PHE A 623 -22.48 6.59 -28.66
C PHE A 623 -23.12 6.81 -30.03
N PHE A 624 -22.32 6.65 -31.08
CA PHE A 624 -22.65 7.07 -32.44
C PHE A 624 -22.31 6.01 -33.48
N PHE A 625 -23.03 6.08 -34.59
CA PHE A 625 -22.80 5.26 -35.76
C PHE A 625 -22.55 6.14 -37.00
N ALA A 626 -21.48 5.82 -37.75
CA ALA A 626 -21.14 6.40 -39.06
C ALA A 626 -20.33 5.41 -39.91
N GLU A 627 -20.16 5.67 -41.21
CA GLU A 627 -19.28 4.83 -42.03
C GLU A 627 -17.80 5.03 -41.65
N VAL A 628 -17.01 3.95 -41.76
CA VAL A 628 -15.57 3.99 -41.46
C VAL A 628 -14.86 5.01 -42.35
N GLY A 629 -14.00 5.84 -41.77
CA GLY A 629 -13.31 6.93 -42.47
C GLY A 629 -14.11 8.21 -42.58
N SER A 630 -15.34 8.26 -42.02
CA SER A 630 -16.11 9.51 -41.93
C SER A 630 -15.37 10.51 -41.05
N ARG A 631 -15.29 11.76 -41.51
CA ARG A 631 -14.80 12.88 -40.71
C ARG A 631 -15.94 13.46 -39.87
N ILE A 632 -15.72 13.53 -38.57
CA ILE A 632 -16.73 13.93 -37.59
C ILE A 632 -16.38 15.31 -37.03
N ASN A 633 -17.32 16.24 -37.08
CA ASN A 633 -17.26 17.54 -36.42
C ASN A 633 -17.82 17.41 -35.00
N ILE A 634 -17.05 17.85 -34.01
CA ILE A 634 -17.48 17.99 -32.61
C ILE A 634 -17.42 19.47 -32.26
N GLU A 635 -18.57 20.05 -31.95
CA GLU A 635 -18.72 21.44 -31.49
C GLU A 635 -19.09 21.42 -30.01
N TYR A 636 -18.48 22.28 -29.18
CA TYR A 636 -18.74 22.34 -27.75
C TYR A 636 -18.63 23.76 -27.18
N ASP A 637 -19.25 23.96 -26.02
CA ASP A 637 -19.06 25.13 -25.16
C ASP A 637 -18.89 24.64 -23.73
N PHE A 638 -17.72 24.88 -23.16
CA PHE A 638 -17.45 24.59 -21.76
C PHE A 638 -16.77 25.77 -21.04
N SER A 639 -16.92 25.77 -19.74
CA SER A 639 -16.13 26.57 -18.80
C SER A 639 -15.58 25.65 -17.71
N ILE A 640 -14.32 25.80 -17.34
CA ILE A 640 -13.69 25.04 -16.27
C ILE A 640 -13.03 26.00 -15.28
N LYS A 641 -13.19 25.68 -14.00
CA LYS A 641 -12.43 26.28 -12.90
C LYS A 641 -12.00 25.16 -11.97
N THR A 642 -10.73 24.77 -12.02
CA THR A 642 -10.13 23.70 -11.23
C THR A 642 -8.70 24.07 -10.80
N GLU A 643 -8.07 23.22 -10.00
CA GLU A 643 -6.61 23.27 -9.82
C GLU A 643 -5.89 23.09 -11.17
N GLU A 644 -4.75 23.78 -11.36
CA GLU A 644 -4.00 23.73 -12.62
C GLU A 644 -3.21 22.42 -12.81
N THR A 645 -2.83 21.75 -11.72
CA THR A 645 -1.79 20.72 -11.76
C THR A 645 -2.30 19.29 -11.79
N PHE A 646 -3.48 19.01 -11.25
CA PHE A 646 -3.93 17.62 -11.05
C PHE A 646 -5.41 17.36 -11.41
N ASP A 647 -6.15 18.42 -11.72
CA ASP A 647 -7.56 18.34 -12.11
C ASP A 647 -7.72 18.67 -13.59
N PHE A 648 -8.21 17.70 -14.36
CA PHE A 648 -8.26 17.82 -15.82
C PHE A 648 -9.63 17.44 -16.38
N LEU A 649 -10.14 18.29 -17.28
CA LEU A 649 -11.19 17.96 -18.22
C LEU A 649 -10.57 17.45 -19.51
N TYR A 650 -11.04 16.30 -19.97
CA TYR A 650 -10.65 15.68 -21.23
C TYR A 650 -11.86 15.58 -22.15
N LEU A 651 -11.60 15.60 -23.45
CA LEU A 651 -12.55 15.20 -24.49
C LEU A 651 -11.93 14.05 -25.27
N TYR A 652 -12.54 12.87 -25.18
CA TYR A 652 -12.06 11.67 -25.86
C TYR A 652 -13.02 11.23 -26.94
N ALA A 653 -12.48 10.74 -28.06
CA ALA A 653 -13.20 9.91 -29.01
C ALA A 653 -12.66 8.48 -28.96
N TYR A 654 -13.55 7.49 -28.86
CA TYR A 654 -13.20 6.08 -28.88
C TYR A 654 -13.67 5.46 -30.19
N SER A 655 -12.74 4.95 -30.98
CA SER A 655 -13.07 4.18 -32.19
C SER A 655 -12.14 2.98 -32.31
N ASN A 656 -12.70 1.82 -32.65
CA ASN A 656 -11.98 0.55 -32.72
C ASN A 656 -11.21 0.18 -31.42
N GLY A 657 -11.75 0.54 -30.26
CA GLY A 657 -11.12 0.30 -28.95
C GLY A 657 -9.95 1.21 -28.60
N GLU A 658 -9.60 2.17 -29.47
CA GLU A 658 -8.56 3.17 -29.22
C GLU A 658 -9.17 4.50 -28.78
N ALA A 659 -8.56 5.15 -27.79
CA ALA A 659 -8.93 6.48 -27.32
C ALA A 659 -8.06 7.55 -27.99
N GLU A 660 -8.69 8.58 -28.56
CA GLU A 660 -8.03 9.76 -29.13
C GLU A 660 -8.38 11.00 -28.28
N SER A 661 -7.37 11.69 -27.75
CA SER A 661 -7.56 12.94 -26.99
C SER A 661 -7.75 14.11 -27.93
N LEU A 662 -8.91 14.76 -27.87
CA LEU A 662 -9.30 15.87 -28.72
C LEU A 662 -9.15 17.24 -28.06
N LEU A 663 -8.89 17.25 -26.75
CA LEU A 663 -8.68 18.46 -25.96
C LEU A 663 -7.35 18.31 -25.22
N ASN A 664 -6.36 19.12 -25.60
CA ASN A 664 -5.00 19.04 -25.07
C ASN A 664 -4.50 20.45 -24.70
N THR A 665 -3.65 20.53 -23.68
CA THR A 665 -2.92 21.74 -23.32
C THR A 665 -1.57 21.73 -24.04
N PRO A 666 -1.29 22.73 -24.90
CA PRO A 666 -0.05 22.77 -25.67
C PRO A 666 1.19 22.76 -24.76
N GLY A 667 2.14 21.89 -25.08
CA GLY A 667 3.43 21.85 -24.39
C GLY A 667 4.28 23.09 -24.68
N GLN A 668 5.27 23.35 -23.81
CA GLN A 668 6.34 24.30 -24.17
C GLN A 668 7.15 23.76 -25.38
N PRO A 669 7.81 24.62 -26.17
CA PRO A 669 8.62 24.16 -27.30
C PRO A 669 9.62 23.07 -26.88
N GLY A 670 9.47 21.86 -27.45
CA GLY A 670 10.29 20.69 -27.12
C GLY A 670 9.69 19.74 -26.09
N GLN A 671 8.51 20.04 -25.54
CA GLN A 671 7.73 19.16 -24.67
C GLN A 671 6.47 18.65 -25.38
N PRO A 672 6.01 17.42 -25.08
CA PRO A 672 4.75 16.92 -25.61
C PRO A 672 3.57 17.70 -25.03
N ASP A 673 2.45 17.72 -25.76
CA ASP A 673 1.19 18.26 -25.26
C ASP A 673 0.69 17.41 -24.08
N THR A 674 0.12 18.08 -23.09
CA THR A 674 -0.56 17.42 -21.98
C THR A 674 -1.99 17.13 -22.40
N TYR A 675 -2.45 15.89 -22.23
CA TYR A 675 -3.85 15.55 -22.49
C TYR A 675 -4.77 16.24 -21.48
N GLY A 676 -5.88 16.81 -21.97
CA GLY A 676 -6.84 17.55 -21.17
C GLY A 676 -6.48 19.02 -20.95
N VAL A 677 -7.38 19.73 -20.29
CA VAL A 677 -7.25 21.12 -19.84
C VAL A 677 -7.56 21.23 -18.35
N SER A 678 -6.86 22.11 -17.66
CA SER A 678 -6.97 22.38 -16.22
C SER A 678 -7.02 23.89 -15.95
N GLY A 679 -7.14 24.28 -14.68
CA GLY A 679 -7.15 25.69 -14.29
C GLY A 679 -8.47 26.39 -14.57
N THR A 680 -8.38 27.71 -14.82
CA THR A 680 -9.54 28.52 -15.20
C THR A 680 -9.53 28.79 -16.71
N LYS A 681 -10.50 28.23 -17.44
CA LYS A 681 -10.61 28.39 -18.90
C LYS A 681 -12.07 28.44 -19.35
N ASP A 682 -12.37 29.38 -20.23
CA ASP A 682 -13.64 29.45 -20.97
C ASP A 682 -13.37 29.18 -22.44
N GLU A 683 -14.09 28.23 -23.05
CA GLU A 683 -13.95 27.90 -24.47
C GLU A 683 -15.32 27.91 -25.18
N PRO A 684 -15.87 29.12 -25.44
CA PRO A 684 -17.13 29.25 -26.17
C PRO A 684 -16.93 28.90 -27.65
N ASN A 685 -17.81 28.07 -28.20
CA ASN A 685 -17.81 27.64 -29.61
C ASN A 685 -16.55 26.87 -30.04
N GLY A 686 -15.96 26.07 -29.14
CA GLY A 686 -14.86 25.17 -29.49
C GLY A 686 -15.27 24.17 -30.58
N LYS A 687 -14.34 23.84 -31.48
CA LYS A 687 -14.55 22.91 -32.59
C LYS A 687 -13.32 22.04 -32.81
N VAL A 688 -13.54 20.74 -32.86
CA VAL A 688 -12.50 19.75 -33.17
C VAL A 688 -13.04 18.74 -34.16
N GLN A 689 -12.13 18.08 -34.89
CA GLN A 689 -12.47 17.04 -35.85
C GLN A 689 -11.70 15.77 -35.55
N PHE A 690 -12.33 14.62 -35.74
CA PHE A 690 -11.64 13.33 -35.75
C PHE A 690 -12.19 12.47 -36.89
N THR A 691 -11.43 11.44 -37.30
CA THR A 691 -11.86 10.50 -38.34
C THR A 691 -12.14 9.16 -37.69
N THR A 692 -13.38 8.66 -37.80
CA THR A 692 -13.73 7.40 -37.14
C THR A 692 -13.06 6.20 -37.81
N LYS A 693 -12.42 5.34 -36.99
CA LYS A 693 -11.79 4.09 -37.45
C LYS A 693 -12.75 2.89 -37.42
N SER A 694 -13.94 3.05 -36.84
CA SER A 694 -14.96 2.00 -36.71
C SER A 694 -16.35 2.53 -37.02
N LYS A 695 -17.27 1.60 -37.36
CA LYS A 695 -18.67 1.97 -37.63
C LYS A 695 -19.39 2.51 -36.40
N TYR A 696 -19.09 1.92 -35.25
CA TYR A 696 -19.60 2.31 -33.95
C TYR A 696 -18.47 2.97 -33.18
N PHE A 697 -18.73 4.14 -32.62
CA PHE A 697 -17.75 4.92 -31.87
C PHE A 697 -18.45 5.66 -30.73
N SER A 698 -17.69 6.22 -29.80
CA SER A 698 -18.20 7.10 -28.77
C SER A 698 -17.35 8.36 -28.64
N VAL A 699 -17.97 9.41 -28.13
CA VAL A 699 -17.29 10.66 -27.78
C VAL A 699 -17.76 11.04 -26.38
N GLY A 700 -16.88 11.54 -25.54
CA GLY A 700 -17.31 12.01 -24.23
C GLY A 700 -16.33 12.89 -23.48
N PHE A 701 -16.89 13.62 -22.52
CA PHE A 701 -16.18 14.49 -21.61
C PHE A 701 -15.85 13.76 -20.32
N LYS A 702 -14.56 13.58 -20.06
CA LYS A 702 -14.06 12.97 -18.82
C LYS A 702 -13.55 14.07 -17.91
N PHE A 703 -13.94 14.05 -16.64
CA PHE A 703 -13.31 14.85 -15.60
C PHE A 703 -12.61 13.94 -14.61
N LYS A 704 -11.35 14.23 -14.31
CA LYS A 704 -10.57 13.55 -13.27
C LYS A 704 -9.96 14.59 -12.33
N SER A 705 -10.11 14.34 -11.04
CA SER A 705 -9.58 15.15 -9.95
C SER A 705 -8.88 14.27 -8.93
N ASP A 706 -7.86 14.80 -8.26
CA ASP A 706 -7.20 14.17 -7.10
C ASP A 706 -7.60 14.81 -5.76
N GLY A 707 -7.98 16.09 -5.75
CA GLY A 707 -8.43 16.85 -4.58
C GLY A 707 -9.43 17.96 -4.94
N ALA A 708 -10.25 18.36 -3.98
CA ALA A 708 -11.16 19.49 -4.16
C ALA A 708 -10.56 20.75 -3.55
N VAL A 709 -10.25 21.72 -4.40
CA VAL A 709 -10.07 23.11 -3.99
C VAL A 709 -11.47 23.77 -3.94
N GLN A 710 -11.65 24.99 -3.43
CA GLN A 710 -12.93 25.72 -3.40
C GLN A 710 -13.43 26.12 -4.81
N ASP A 711 -13.29 25.22 -5.79
CA ASP A 711 -13.46 25.45 -7.21
C ASP A 711 -14.68 24.71 -7.76
N ILE A 712 -15.21 25.24 -8.86
CA ILE A 712 -16.56 24.90 -9.36
C ILE A 712 -16.53 23.61 -10.21
N GLY A 713 -15.38 23.29 -10.80
CA GLY A 713 -15.23 22.17 -11.72
C GLY A 713 -15.62 22.54 -13.16
N PRO A 714 -15.63 21.57 -14.08
CA PRO A 714 -16.08 21.80 -15.45
C PRO A 714 -17.61 21.92 -15.57
N VAL A 715 -18.03 22.77 -16.49
CA VAL A 715 -19.41 23.04 -16.89
C VAL A 715 -19.51 22.94 -18.40
N ILE A 716 -20.35 22.04 -18.90
CA ILE A 716 -20.69 21.89 -20.32
C ILE A 716 -22.01 22.61 -20.57
N LYS A 717 -21.97 23.64 -21.41
CA LYS A 717 -23.14 24.44 -21.81
C LYS A 717 -23.77 23.94 -23.10
N SER A 718 -22.94 23.46 -24.04
CA SER A 718 -23.43 22.83 -25.27
C SER A 718 -22.46 21.80 -25.81
N TRP A 719 -23.00 20.81 -26.51
CA TRP A 719 -22.23 19.76 -27.18
C TRP A 719 -23.03 19.25 -28.39
N LYS A 720 -22.41 19.26 -29.56
CA LYS A 720 -23.02 18.90 -30.84
C LYS A 720 -22.06 18.10 -31.71
N ILE A 721 -22.60 17.10 -32.41
CA ILE A 721 -21.84 16.20 -33.28
C ILE A 721 -22.51 16.13 -34.66
N SER A 722 -21.70 16.16 -35.72
CA SER A 722 -22.19 16.06 -37.11
C SER A 722 -21.13 15.48 -38.04
N LEU A 723 -21.53 15.02 -39.21
CA LEU A 723 -20.60 14.74 -40.30
C LEU A 723 -20.00 16.05 -40.83
N ALA A 724 -18.72 16.00 -41.21
CA ALA A 724 -17.97 17.16 -41.70
C ALA A 724 -18.27 17.54 -43.15
#